data_AF-A0A8K0IXQ2-F1
#
_entry.id   AF-A0A8K0IXQ2-F1
#
_cell.length_a   1.000
_cell.length_b   1.000
_cell.length_c   1.000
_cell.angle_alpha   90.00
_cell.angle_beta   90.00
_cell.angle_gamma   90.00
#
_symmetry.space_group_name_H-M   'P 1'
#
loop_
_entity.id
_entity.type
_entity.pdbx_description
1 polymer ?
#
loop_
_entity_poly.entity_id
_entity_poly.type
_entity_poly.pdbx_seq_one_letter_code
_entity_poly.pdbx_strand_id
1 'polypeptide(L)'
;MGPSKNLAGLGEDDDTVASFPELLNFCSRAQTLIAELLLLSDRIRPEFLDRRFDAVLFDLRYFDSPNDFESRIEGNEELEALEDCLRESCSAYMQRFFLLMNGAVIYHLELLKYLNDLQEGLYVQCTLDRVLDNEYGQQLLTESIALFGCMLILMEHFMSGHLREKLLVAHLRHDCCFDSPNLEHICLLCRAHVPPSGPFHHATSPFINSGMVSVQKTEDLFARFPFPKLVVDAVIHRLRNDDLYNQVHHYPDPQNRTVALSLQSGYLYILLFYSPEFLRNGFVMREIVDRFFKDCWVVPIFLHFVVDLFVSWDAYKEAKASLSSCVSPTFIWDRCQYHCTKVTHLSSELGSVLSNCVLTKDYVLDNSQYLVSLIRDCNMTLRWLLLHRASGDKRSRDIVTSVGLALQVDENNLLQLLLKTSQLEFKVKQLYVELLESKEALWLEKKLCISNCIEELSAHCFGSWASSCKIKNESLNDWFRKLSTEIQSLDCTRTGSSSRAIYRVLSALKDVEQSCPIDQIKQWLFEAQKYLQDMIKVLSLDDGAMSAFSVITDALYAWGYVARFGEVLGKNIEQDPSVVLSLHTYFLKFGLLLNVPVRRIEQNQSSDLLCVSNYYSSKYAAQICATLEIIPVILLGIYTDDDLQAQQPFHLLSRIAKDSLPEFMQLDQQLNLARAANKISIISEGVLVMSRNFRGLISLDLKDWLEGQVRKELSKRLENKMKSFFLLPNVGYDILEVNLRTLSAYILSQLQMMESFQDLLHIPGNRIWEETFAKVLKQCAEKEHAAFIKRKQGSIVSVTQLNDFSKAPTFYGHLLHQLLHLTDPSQSMFIEPMSGW
;
A
#
# COMPACT_ATOMS: atom_id res chain seq x y z
N MET A 1 -8.06 -4.27 19.46
CA MET A 1 -9.48 -4.19 19.84
C MET A 1 -9.87 -2.72 19.98
N GLY A 2 -10.64 -2.25 19.00
CA GLY A 2 -11.11 -0.88 18.73
C GLY A 2 -11.93 -1.00 17.44
N PRO A 3 -13.01 -0.22 17.25
CA PRO A 3 -14.22 -0.69 16.58
C PRO A 3 -14.01 -0.94 15.08
N SER A 4 -13.89 -2.20 14.69
CA SER A 4 -13.96 -2.69 13.30
C SER A 4 -15.41 -2.96 12.85
N LYS A 5 -16.40 -2.55 13.64
CA LYS A 5 -17.80 -2.51 13.19
C LYS A 5 -17.98 -1.28 12.32
N ASN A 6 -17.81 -1.43 11.00
CA ASN A 6 -18.58 -0.74 9.94
C ASN A 6 -18.01 -0.95 8.53
N LEU A 7 -17.54 -2.16 8.22
CA LEU A 7 -17.43 -2.65 6.83
C LEU A 7 -18.17 -3.98 6.62
N ALA A 8 -18.92 -4.44 7.63
CA ALA A 8 -19.93 -5.50 7.49
C ALA A 8 -21.27 -4.86 7.09
N GLY A 9 -21.31 -4.36 5.85
CA GLY A 9 -22.52 -3.88 5.17
C GLY A 9 -22.89 -4.82 4.04
N LEU A 10 -23.03 -6.11 4.35
CA LEU A 10 -23.81 -7.08 3.60
C LEU A 10 -24.74 -7.70 4.65
N GLY A 11 -25.85 -7.00 4.89
CA GLY A 11 -26.92 -7.52 5.73
C GLY A 11 -27.67 -8.62 5.00
N GLU A 12 -28.00 -9.65 5.76
CA GLU A 12 -28.70 -10.90 5.39
C GLU A 12 -27.80 -11.99 4.77
N ASP A 13 -27.02 -12.69 5.62
CA ASP A 13 -26.48 -14.03 5.28
C ASP A 13 -25.84 -14.80 6.47
N ASP A 14 -26.32 -14.61 7.70
CA ASP A 14 -25.81 -15.37 8.86
C ASP A 14 -26.12 -16.89 8.74
N ASP A 15 -27.03 -17.28 7.82
CA ASP A 15 -27.39 -18.66 7.51
C ASP A 15 -26.54 -19.31 6.38
N THR A 16 -25.82 -18.56 5.54
CA THR A 16 -25.04 -19.14 4.42
C THR A 16 -23.61 -19.50 4.79
N VAL A 17 -22.98 -18.74 5.70
CA VAL A 17 -21.61 -19.00 6.19
C VAL A 17 -21.51 -20.35 6.92
N ALA A 18 -22.61 -20.81 7.53
CA ALA A 18 -22.69 -22.07 8.28
C ALA A 18 -22.77 -23.35 7.42
N SER A 19 -22.86 -23.24 6.08
CA SER A 19 -23.18 -24.39 5.23
C SER A 19 -21.98 -25.29 4.86
N PHE A 20 -20.75 -24.76 4.85
CA PHE A 20 -19.53 -25.52 4.47
C PHE A 20 -18.31 -25.22 5.36
N PRO A 21 -18.36 -25.57 6.66
CA PRO A 21 -17.32 -25.23 7.63
C PRO A 21 -15.95 -25.84 7.31
N GLU A 22 -15.90 -27.04 6.73
CA GLU A 22 -14.63 -27.70 6.38
C GLU A 22 -13.88 -26.97 5.26
N LEU A 23 -14.60 -26.55 4.21
CA LEU A 23 -14.03 -25.74 3.13
C LEU A 23 -13.57 -24.36 3.62
N LEU A 24 -14.35 -23.73 4.50
CA LEU A 24 -13.96 -22.47 5.12
C LEU A 24 -12.66 -22.62 5.93
N ASN A 25 -12.53 -23.72 6.69
CA ASN A 25 -11.32 -24.04 7.43
C ASN A 25 -10.11 -24.26 6.51
N PHE A 26 -10.28 -24.94 5.35
CA PHE A 26 -9.21 -25.04 4.36
C PHE A 26 -8.80 -23.65 3.83
N CYS A 27 -9.73 -22.80 3.42
CA CYS A 27 -9.38 -21.45 2.96
C CYS A 27 -8.64 -20.64 4.05
N SER A 28 -9.10 -20.72 5.31
CA SER A 28 -8.41 -20.10 6.45
C SER A 28 -6.99 -20.62 6.62
N ARG A 29 -6.78 -21.94 6.60
CA ARG A 29 -5.46 -22.56 6.76
C ARG A 29 -4.52 -22.23 5.61
N ALA A 30 -5.02 -22.18 4.37
CA ALA A 30 -4.23 -21.80 3.21
C ALA A 30 -3.69 -20.37 3.33
N GLN A 31 -4.51 -19.42 3.79
CA GLN A 31 -4.07 -18.05 4.06
C GLN A 31 -3.00 -18.00 5.17
N THR A 32 -3.17 -18.76 6.26
CA THR A 32 -2.15 -18.87 7.32
C THR A 32 -0.83 -19.41 6.77
N LEU A 33 -0.86 -20.48 5.97
CA LEU A 33 0.34 -21.08 5.38
C LEU A 33 1.05 -20.13 4.41
N ILE A 34 0.31 -19.41 3.57
CA ILE A 34 0.89 -18.40 2.67
C ILE A 34 1.53 -17.26 3.47
N ALA A 35 0.86 -16.75 4.51
CA ALA A 35 1.41 -15.69 5.36
C ALA A 35 2.70 -16.14 6.07
N GLU A 36 2.72 -17.37 6.58
CA GLU A 36 3.87 -17.97 7.23
C GLU A 36 5.04 -18.20 6.24
N LEU A 37 4.75 -18.67 5.03
CA LEU A 37 5.72 -18.80 3.94
C LEU A 37 6.38 -17.45 3.62
N LEU A 38 5.58 -16.41 3.41
CA LEU A 38 6.09 -15.08 3.08
C LEU A 38 6.90 -14.48 4.25
N LEU A 39 6.47 -14.74 5.49
CA LEU A 39 7.22 -14.33 6.68
C LEU A 39 8.60 -15.01 6.77
N LEU A 40 8.67 -16.31 6.46
CA LEU A 40 9.93 -17.05 6.49
C LEU A 40 10.84 -16.69 5.32
N SER A 41 10.30 -16.40 4.14
CA SER A 41 11.10 -15.95 2.99
C SER A 41 11.75 -14.59 3.24
N ASP A 42 11.07 -13.70 3.95
CA ASP A 42 11.62 -12.39 4.32
C ASP A 42 12.69 -12.45 5.43
N ARG A 43 12.80 -13.59 6.11
CA ARG A 43 13.65 -13.79 7.29
C ARG A 43 14.67 -14.91 7.08
N ILE A 44 15.00 -15.24 5.82
CA ILE A 44 16.05 -16.20 5.50
C ILE A 44 17.35 -15.79 6.22
N ARG A 45 17.89 -16.72 6.99
CA ARG A 45 19.10 -16.51 7.79
C ARG A 45 20.31 -16.33 6.87
N PRO A 46 21.17 -15.32 7.09
CA PRO A 46 22.29 -15.00 6.21
C PRO A 46 23.27 -16.17 6.04
N GLU A 47 23.36 -17.06 7.02
CA GLU A 47 24.20 -18.25 7.01
C GLU A 47 23.85 -19.21 5.84
N PHE A 48 22.58 -19.30 5.43
CA PHE A 48 22.18 -20.14 4.28
C PHE A 48 22.47 -19.50 2.91
N LEU A 49 22.85 -18.22 2.91
CA LEU A 49 23.23 -17.48 1.71
C LEU A 49 24.76 -17.28 1.61
N ASP A 50 25.48 -17.57 2.70
CA ASP A 50 26.91 -17.40 2.79
C ASP A 50 27.64 -18.67 2.35
N ARG A 51 28.49 -18.52 1.34
CA ARG A 51 29.27 -19.62 0.75
C ARG A 51 30.19 -20.33 1.73
N ARG A 52 30.54 -19.69 2.86
CA ARG A 52 31.34 -20.34 3.91
C ARG A 52 30.65 -21.56 4.49
N PHE A 53 29.32 -21.55 4.58
CA PHE A 53 28.53 -22.66 5.12
C PHE A 53 28.19 -23.73 4.07
N ASP A 54 28.53 -23.55 2.80
CA ASP A 54 28.20 -24.53 1.75
C ASP A 54 28.81 -25.93 2.02
N ALA A 55 29.93 -26.00 2.73
CA ALA A 55 30.59 -27.26 3.07
C ALA A 55 29.82 -28.10 4.10
N VAL A 56 28.95 -27.48 4.92
CA VAL A 56 28.14 -28.12 5.97
C VAL A 56 26.65 -28.16 5.64
N LEU A 57 26.23 -27.53 4.54
CA LEU A 57 24.85 -27.49 4.05
C LEU A 57 24.65 -28.51 2.92
N PHE A 58 24.03 -29.63 3.24
CA PHE A 58 23.78 -30.72 2.30
C PHE A 58 22.37 -30.66 1.69
N ASP A 59 22.22 -31.24 0.50
CA ASP A 59 20.92 -31.38 -0.17
C ASP A 59 20.31 -32.78 0.05
N LEU A 60 19.18 -33.09 -0.60
CA LEU A 60 18.47 -34.35 -0.39
C LEU A 60 19.30 -35.61 -0.70
N ARG A 61 20.43 -35.50 -1.42
CA ARG A 61 21.35 -36.63 -1.65
C ARG A 61 21.97 -37.14 -0.35
N TYR A 62 21.93 -36.33 0.71
CA TYR A 62 22.30 -36.75 2.05
C TYR A 62 21.60 -38.06 2.47
N PHE A 63 20.30 -38.20 2.18
CA PHE A 63 19.53 -39.38 2.59
C PHE A 63 19.96 -40.66 1.86
N ASP A 64 20.60 -40.54 0.69
CA ASP A 64 21.10 -41.70 -0.06
C ASP A 64 22.39 -42.27 0.56
N SER A 65 23.20 -41.43 1.21
CA SER A 65 24.54 -41.79 1.72
C SER A 65 25.00 -40.96 2.93
N PRO A 66 24.30 -40.98 4.09
CA PRO A 66 24.60 -40.09 5.21
C PRO A 66 26.06 -40.14 5.70
N ASN A 67 26.63 -41.34 5.82
CA ASN A 67 28.00 -41.54 6.30
C ASN A 67 29.07 -40.85 5.43
N ASP A 68 28.83 -40.76 4.11
CA ASP A 68 29.76 -40.12 3.16
C ASP A 68 29.77 -38.60 3.30
N PHE A 69 28.71 -38.02 3.86
CA PHE A 69 28.61 -36.60 4.17
C PHE A 69 29.13 -36.29 5.58
N GLU A 70 28.76 -37.09 6.59
CA GLU A 70 29.22 -36.88 7.97
C GLU A 70 30.75 -37.03 8.11
N SER A 71 31.36 -38.02 7.44
CA SER A 71 32.82 -38.22 7.44
C SER A 71 33.63 -37.05 6.87
N ARG A 72 32.98 -36.10 6.16
CA ARG A 72 33.65 -34.88 5.67
C ARG A 72 33.79 -33.81 6.74
N ILE A 73 32.89 -33.84 7.73
CA ILE A 73 32.85 -32.89 8.83
C ILE A 73 33.64 -33.47 10.01
N GLU A 74 33.44 -34.76 10.31
CA GLU A 74 34.09 -35.45 11.43
C GLU A 74 35.62 -35.33 11.37
N GLY A 75 36.21 -34.74 12.42
CA GLY A 75 37.65 -34.56 12.53
C GLY A 75 38.20 -33.31 11.85
N ASN A 76 37.34 -32.44 11.32
CA ASN A 76 37.70 -31.11 10.83
C ASN A 76 37.14 -30.02 11.77
N GLU A 77 38.00 -29.50 12.65
CA GLU A 77 37.64 -28.48 13.65
C GLU A 77 36.97 -27.24 13.04
N GLU A 78 37.34 -26.83 11.82
CA GLU A 78 36.75 -25.67 11.16
C GLU A 78 35.30 -25.92 10.70
N LEU A 79 35.02 -27.12 10.19
CA LEU A 79 33.67 -27.49 9.73
C LEU A 79 32.74 -27.81 10.89
N GLU A 80 33.25 -28.48 11.93
CA GLU A 80 32.51 -28.71 13.17
C GLU A 80 32.10 -27.38 13.83
N ALA A 81 33.00 -26.40 13.89
CA ALA A 81 32.69 -25.06 14.40
C ALA A 81 31.63 -24.32 13.55
N LEU A 82 31.65 -24.49 12.23
CA LEU A 82 30.61 -23.92 11.35
C LEU A 82 29.25 -24.59 11.55
N GLU A 83 29.23 -25.91 11.77
CA GLU A 83 28.01 -26.64 12.09
C GLU A 83 27.41 -26.22 13.43
N ASP A 84 28.23 -26.08 14.47
CA ASP A 84 27.77 -25.58 15.77
C ASP A 84 27.25 -24.14 15.67
N CYS A 85 27.90 -23.29 14.86
CA CYS A 85 27.42 -21.93 14.60
C CYS A 85 26.03 -21.93 13.92
N LEU A 86 25.82 -22.76 12.90
CA LEU A 86 24.50 -22.93 12.27
C LEU A 86 23.46 -23.40 13.27
N ARG A 87 23.83 -24.36 14.12
CA ARG A 87 22.95 -24.91 15.14
C ARG A 87 22.46 -23.84 16.10
N GLU A 88 23.38 -23.06 16.66
CA GLU A 88 23.08 -22.02 17.64
C GLU A 88 22.28 -20.86 17.05
N SER A 89 22.59 -20.42 15.83
CA SER A 89 21.96 -19.23 15.25
C SER A 89 20.64 -19.51 14.50
N CYS A 90 20.51 -20.71 13.90
CA CYS A 90 19.45 -21.00 12.93
C CYS A 90 18.42 -22.04 13.39
N SER A 91 18.61 -22.77 14.48
CA SER A 91 17.72 -23.88 14.93
C SER A 91 16.22 -23.51 14.92
N ALA A 92 15.85 -22.40 15.56
CA ALA A 92 14.45 -21.95 15.62
C ALA A 92 13.86 -21.61 14.23
N TYR A 93 14.68 -21.11 13.30
CA TYR A 93 14.23 -20.81 11.94
C TYR A 93 14.03 -22.11 11.15
N MET A 94 14.98 -23.05 11.24
CA MET A 94 14.91 -24.36 10.61
C MET A 94 13.69 -25.17 11.05
N GLN A 95 13.43 -25.19 12.37
CA GLN A 95 12.24 -25.85 12.93
C GLN A 95 10.94 -25.24 12.39
N ARG A 96 10.86 -23.91 12.37
CA ARG A 96 9.68 -23.20 11.86
C ARG A 96 9.45 -23.46 10.37
N PHE A 97 10.53 -23.50 9.58
CA PHE A 97 10.48 -23.92 8.18
C PHE A 97 9.97 -25.36 8.00
N PHE A 98 10.49 -26.31 8.80
CA PHE A 98 10.02 -27.70 8.75
C PHE A 98 8.53 -27.82 9.09
N LEU A 99 8.07 -27.13 10.13
CA LEU A 99 6.65 -27.10 10.51
C LEU A 99 5.76 -26.52 9.40
N LEU A 100 6.21 -25.48 8.69
CA LEU A 100 5.50 -24.95 7.52
C LEU A 100 5.38 -26.00 6.41
N MET A 101 6.49 -26.66 6.04
CA MET A 101 6.48 -27.68 4.98
C MET A 101 5.59 -28.87 5.36
N ASN A 102 5.66 -29.33 6.61
CA ASN A 102 4.78 -30.38 7.12
C ASN A 102 3.31 -29.92 7.12
N GLY A 103 3.03 -28.70 7.55
CA GLY A 103 1.68 -28.12 7.52
C GLY A 103 1.09 -28.03 6.12
N ALA A 104 1.91 -27.67 5.12
CA ALA A 104 1.54 -27.66 3.70
C ALA A 104 1.21 -29.07 3.18
N VAL A 105 2.02 -30.07 3.52
CA VAL A 105 1.77 -31.46 3.14
C VAL A 105 0.49 -32.00 3.79
N ILE A 106 0.30 -31.77 5.09
CA ILE A 106 -0.91 -32.18 5.81
C ILE A 106 -2.14 -31.52 5.19
N TYR A 107 -2.08 -30.22 4.91
CA TYR A 107 -3.15 -29.50 4.22
C TYR A 107 -3.54 -30.18 2.91
N HIS A 108 -2.56 -30.51 2.07
CA HIS A 108 -2.81 -31.15 0.79
C HIS A 108 -3.46 -32.53 0.96
N LEU A 109 -2.92 -33.38 1.83
CA LEU A 109 -3.41 -34.74 2.05
C LEU A 109 -4.85 -34.74 2.58
N GLU A 110 -5.15 -33.84 3.53
CA GLU A 110 -6.49 -33.70 4.09
C GLU A 110 -7.49 -33.14 3.07
N LEU A 111 -7.09 -32.13 2.29
CA LEU A 111 -7.95 -31.58 1.23
C LEU A 111 -8.18 -32.63 0.15
N LEU A 112 -7.15 -33.34 -0.30
CA LEU A 112 -7.27 -34.41 -1.29
C LEU A 112 -8.25 -35.48 -0.83
N LYS A 113 -8.14 -35.92 0.43
CA LYS A 113 -9.09 -36.87 1.02
C LYS A 113 -10.51 -36.30 1.01
N TYR A 114 -10.70 -35.08 1.51
CA TYR A 114 -12.02 -34.43 1.53
C TYR A 114 -12.64 -34.32 0.12
N LEU A 115 -11.85 -33.96 -0.89
CA LEU A 115 -12.33 -33.86 -2.27
C LEU A 115 -12.70 -35.22 -2.87
N ASN A 116 -11.96 -36.29 -2.55
CA ASN A 116 -12.34 -37.65 -2.94
C ASN A 116 -13.65 -38.08 -2.26
N ASP A 117 -13.77 -37.83 -0.96
CA ASP A 117 -14.97 -38.16 -0.18
C ASP A 117 -16.21 -37.40 -0.70
N LEU A 118 -16.06 -36.13 -1.11
CA LEU A 118 -17.10 -35.33 -1.77
C LEU A 118 -17.50 -35.89 -3.15
N GLN A 119 -16.51 -36.35 -3.92
CA GLN A 119 -16.73 -36.92 -5.24
C GLN A 119 -17.46 -38.28 -5.16
N GLU A 120 -17.10 -39.10 -4.17
CA GLU A 120 -17.72 -40.41 -3.91
C GLU A 120 -19.08 -40.30 -3.21
N GLY A 121 -19.45 -39.11 -2.74
CA GLY A 121 -20.74 -38.86 -2.06
C GLY A 121 -20.81 -39.48 -0.67
N LEU A 122 -19.67 -39.63 0.01
CA LEU A 122 -19.59 -40.25 1.34
C LEU A 122 -20.25 -39.39 2.43
N TYR A 123 -20.34 -38.08 2.21
CA TYR A 123 -21.08 -37.16 3.09
C TYR A 123 -22.56 -37.13 2.72
N VAL A 124 -23.41 -37.69 3.59
CA VAL A 124 -24.87 -37.79 3.41
C VAL A 124 -25.55 -36.45 3.09
N GLN A 125 -24.96 -35.33 3.52
CA GLN A 125 -25.50 -33.98 3.33
C GLN A 125 -24.65 -33.08 2.41
N CYS A 126 -23.46 -33.51 1.95
CA CYS A 126 -22.55 -32.63 1.22
C CYS A 126 -21.98 -33.36 0.00
N THR A 127 -22.63 -33.23 -1.16
CA THR A 127 -22.12 -33.76 -2.43
C THR A 127 -21.42 -32.66 -3.23
N LEU A 128 -20.54 -33.04 -4.15
CA LEU A 128 -19.88 -32.09 -5.07
C LEU A 128 -20.90 -31.19 -5.79
N ASP A 129 -21.99 -31.77 -6.31
CA ASP A 129 -23.03 -30.99 -7.01
C ASP A 129 -23.68 -29.94 -6.10
N ARG A 130 -23.98 -30.29 -4.84
CA ARG A 130 -24.54 -29.35 -3.86
C ARG A 130 -23.58 -28.20 -3.54
N VAL A 131 -22.28 -28.49 -3.45
CA VAL A 131 -21.25 -27.46 -3.23
C VAL A 131 -21.17 -26.52 -4.44
N LEU A 132 -21.21 -27.06 -5.66
CA LEU A 132 -21.13 -26.29 -6.91
C LEU A 132 -22.40 -25.48 -7.21
N ASP A 133 -23.56 -25.91 -6.74
CA ASP A 133 -24.83 -25.18 -6.91
C ASP A 133 -25.02 -24.06 -5.88
N ASN A 134 -24.25 -24.06 -4.78
CA ASN A 134 -24.28 -23.00 -3.78
C ASN A 134 -23.22 -21.93 -4.08
N GLU A 135 -23.62 -20.65 -4.14
CA GLU A 135 -22.72 -19.53 -4.47
C GLU A 135 -21.49 -19.43 -3.54
N TYR A 136 -21.67 -19.65 -2.25
CA TYR A 136 -20.59 -19.61 -1.27
C TYR A 136 -19.74 -20.88 -1.30
N GLY A 137 -20.37 -22.04 -1.47
CA GLY A 137 -19.70 -23.35 -1.59
C GLY A 137 -18.72 -23.40 -2.76
N GLN A 138 -19.14 -22.95 -3.95
CA GLN A 138 -18.26 -22.92 -5.13
C GLN A 138 -17.08 -21.95 -4.97
N GLN A 139 -17.25 -20.83 -4.25
CA GLN A 139 -16.16 -19.91 -3.92
C GLN A 139 -15.13 -20.58 -3.00
N LEU A 140 -15.58 -21.17 -1.90
CA LEU A 140 -14.67 -21.82 -0.97
C LEU A 140 -13.96 -23.02 -1.60
N LEU A 141 -14.67 -23.83 -2.40
CA LEU A 141 -14.07 -24.93 -3.13
C LEU A 141 -12.97 -24.44 -4.09
N THR A 142 -13.26 -23.39 -4.86
CA THR A 142 -12.27 -22.77 -5.77
C THR A 142 -11.05 -22.25 -5.01
N GLU A 143 -11.28 -21.46 -3.95
CA GLU A 143 -10.22 -20.85 -3.15
C GLU A 143 -9.35 -21.92 -2.47
N SER A 144 -9.93 -22.99 -1.92
CA SER A 144 -9.20 -24.05 -1.21
C SER A 144 -8.13 -24.74 -2.07
N ILE A 145 -8.43 -24.96 -3.36
CA ILE A 145 -7.52 -25.59 -4.33
C ILE A 145 -6.54 -24.54 -4.88
N ALA A 146 -7.06 -23.37 -5.28
CA ALA A 146 -6.26 -22.35 -5.95
C ALA A 146 -5.25 -21.70 -5.00
N LEU A 147 -5.58 -21.46 -3.72
CA LEU A 147 -4.64 -20.90 -2.74
C LEU A 147 -3.48 -21.85 -2.45
N PHE A 148 -3.69 -23.16 -2.45
CA PHE A 148 -2.58 -24.12 -2.35
C PHE A 148 -1.68 -24.04 -3.58
N GLY A 149 -2.25 -23.92 -4.78
CA GLY A 149 -1.49 -23.63 -5.99
C GLY A 149 -0.73 -22.29 -5.94
N CYS A 150 -1.33 -21.22 -5.40
CA CYS A 150 -0.63 -19.95 -5.12
C CYS A 150 0.58 -20.20 -4.23
N MET A 151 0.41 -20.95 -3.13
CA MET A 151 1.47 -21.23 -2.18
C MET A 151 2.64 -21.96 -2.84
N LEU A 152 2.37 -22.96 -3.71
CA LEU A 152 3.42 -23.65 -4.47
C LEU A 152 4.22 -22.69 -5.36
N ILE A 153 3.52 -21.82 -6.10
CA ILE A 153 4.14 -20.83 -7.00
C ILE A 153 4.99 -19.83 -6.22
N LEU A 154 4.44 -19.26 -5.13
CA LEU A 154 5.15 -18.29 -4.28
C LEU A 154 6.34 -18.95 -3.57
N MET A 155 6.20 -20.21 -3.14
CA MET A 155 7.28 -20.96 -2.51
C MET A 155 8.43 -21.16 -3.48
N GLU A 156 8.17 -21.59 -4.72
CA GLU A 156 9.23 -21.76 -5.72
C GLU A 156 9.92 -20.41 -6.05
N HIS A 157 9.14 -19.33 -6.12
CA HIS A 157 9.66 -18.00 -6.42
C HIS A 157 10.55 -17.42 -5.31
N PHE A 158 10.12 -17.52 -4.05
CA PHE A 158 10.82 -16.90 -2.92
C PHE A 158 11.83 -17.82 -2.24
N MET A 159 11.62 -19.13 -2.30
CA MET A 159 12.48 -20.14 -1.67
C MET A 159 12.83 -21.20 -2.70
N SER A 160 13.91 -20.97 -3.46
CA SER A 160 14.37 -21.92 -4.48
C SER A 160 14.47 -23.35 -3.91
N GLY A 161 14.19 -24.37 -4.72
CA GLY A 161 14.25 -25.75 -4.24
C GLY A 161 15.60 -26.13 -3.60
N HIS A 162 16.73 -25.68 -4.14
CA HIS A 162 18.05 -25.90 -3.52
C HIS A 162 18.15 -25.36 -2.08
N LEU A 163 17.58 -24.18 -1.81
CA LEU A 163 17.53 -23.62 -0.46
C LEU A 163 16.64 -24.47 0.45
N ARG A 164 15.48 -24.91 -0.05
CA ARG A 164 14.54 -25.75 0.70
C ARG A 164 15.12 -27.12 1.05
N GLU A 165 15.83 -27.75 0.12
CA GLU A 165 16.56 -29.00 0.37
C GLU A 165 17.61 -28.83 1.47
N LYS A 166 18.44 -27.78 1.39
CA LYS A 166 19.44 -27.45 2.41
C LYS A 166 18.82 -27.19 3.79
N LEU A 167 17.75 -26.41 3.85
CA LEU A 167 17.04 -26.12 5.10
C LEU A 167 16.45 -27.38 5.74
N LEU A 168 15.83 -28.24 4.92
CA LEU A 168 15.25 -29.49 5.39
C LEU A 168 16.32 -30.41 5.97
N VAL A 169 17.40 -30.66 5.21
CA VAL A 169 18.46 -31.57 5.65
C VAL A 169 19.19 -31.03 6.88
N ALA A 170 19.49 -29.74 6.91
CA ALA A 170 20.11 -29.11 8.09
C ALA A 170 19.24 -29.26 9.34
N HIS A 171 17.92 -29.10 9.23
CA HIS A 171 17.00 -29.32 10.34
C HIS A 171 17.01 -30.78 10.82
N LEU A 172 16.87 -31.74 9.91
CA LEU A 172 16.77 -33.16 10.29
C LEU A 172 18.08 -33.70 10.87
N ARG A 173 19.24 -33.23 10.36
CA ARG A 173 20.55 -33.52 10.96
C ARG A 173 20.64 -32.97 12.39
N HIS A 174 20.19 -31.73 12.59
CA HIS A 174 20.23 -31.11 13.91
C HIS A 174 19.35 -31.83 14.95
N ASP A 175 18.10 -32.13 14.59
CA ASP A 175 17.12 -32.73 15.51
C ASP A 175 17.23 -34.26 15.57
N CYS A 176 18.07 -34.88 14.72
CA CYS A 176 18.23 -36.33 14.57
C CYS A 176 16.89 -37.05 14.33
N CYS A 177 15.91 -36.37 13.71
CA CYS A 177 14.53 -36.82 13.59
C CYS A 177 14.19 -37.26 12.16
N PHE A 178 14.79 -38.37 11.71
CA PHE A 178 14.60 -38.88 10.35
C PHE A 178 13.30 -39.69 10.16
N ASP A 179 12.61 -40.05 11.25
CA ASP A 179 11.38 -40.86 11.23
C ASP A 179 10.08 -40.02 11.25
N SER A 180 10.15 -38.74 10.87
CA SER A 180 8.98 -37.86 10.88
C SER A 180 7.86 -38.35 9.95
N PRO A 181 6.58 -38.32 10.37
CA PRO A 181 5.47 -38.70 9.49
C PRO A 181 5.42 -37.76 8.28
N ASN A 182 5.13 -38.31 7.10
CA ASN A 182 5.08 -37.59 5.82
C ASN A 182 6.43 -37.09 5.27
N LEU A 183 7.58 -37.51 5.81
CA LEU A 183 8.89 -37.04 5.36
C LEU A 183 9.09 -37.16 3.84
N GLU A 184 8.64 -38.25 3.21
CA GLU A 184 8.74 -38.42 1.75
C GLU A 184 8.01 -37.32 0.96
N HIS A 185 6.83 -36.91 1.42
CA HIS A 185 6.05 -35.84 0.81
C HIS A 185 6.67 -34.46 1.09
N ILE A 186 7.27 -34.27 2.27
CA ILE A 186 8.03 -33.06 2.61
C ILE A 186 9.27 -32.93 1.70
N CYS A 187 10.00 -34.03 1.49
CA CYS A 187 11.10 -34.11 0.55
C CYS A 187 10.62 -33.80 -0.89
N LEU A 188 9.48 -34.34 -1.31
CA LEU A 188 8.90 -34.04 -2.62
C LEU A 188 8.55 -32.55 -2.79
N LEU A 189 8.01 -31.94 -1.74
CA LEU A 189 7.72 -30.50 -1.70
C LEU A 189 9.01 -29.70 -1.84
N CYS A 190 10.04 -30.01 -1.05
CA CYS A 190 11.31 -29.28 -1.01
C CYS A 190 12.22 -29.51 -2.23
N ARG A 191 12.02 -30.63 -2.95
CA ARG A 191 12.91 -31.07 -4.03
C ARG A 191 13.10 -29.99 -5.09
N ALA A 192 14.34 -29.79 -5.51
CA ALA A 192 14.73 -28.86 -6.55
C ALA A 192 13.89 -29.06 -7.83
N HIS A 193 13.21 -27.99 -8.25
CA HIS A 193 12.50 -27.92 -9.51
C HIS A 193 13.49 -27.47 -10.59
N VAL A 194 14.22 -28.44 -11.16
CA VAL A 194 15.23 -28.29 -12.25
C VAL A 194 16.59 -27.67 -11.82
N PRO A 195 17.74 -28.12 -12.38
CA PRO A 195 19.01 -27.41 -12.23
C PRO A 195 19.00 -26.07 -12.98
N PRO A 196 19.65 -25.01 -12.46
CA PRO A 196 19.63 -23.69 -13.08
C PRO A 196 20.27 -23.73 -14.47
N SER A 197 19.47 -23.67 -15.55
CA SER A 197 19.98 -23.38 -16.88
C SER A 197 20.15 -21.86 -17.02
N GLY A 198 21.18 -21.33 -16.39
CA GLY A 198 21.55 -19.92 -16.41
C GLY A 198 22.23 -19.49 -15.11
N PRO A 199 23.05 -18.42 -15.11
CA PRO A 199 23.54 -17.84 -13.87
C PRO A 199 22.34 -17.55 -12.97
N PHE A 200 22.45 -17.91 -11.69
CA PHE A 200 21.50 -17.54 -10.66
C PHE A 200 21.16 -16.05 -10.80
N HIS A 201 20.05 -15.73 -11.44
CA HIS A 201 19.33 -14.52 -11.13
C HIS A 201 18.67 -14.80 -9.79
N HIS A 202 19.46 -14.76 -8.72
CA HIS A 202 18.89 -14.21 -7.50
C HIS A 202 18.24 -12.90 -7.94
N ALA A 203 16.97 -12.72 -7.62
CA ALA A 203 16.34 -11.42 -7.67
C ALA A 203 17.00 -10.52 -6.58
N THR A 204 18.31 -10.33 -6.68
CA THR A 204 19.11 -9.29 -6.02
C THR A 204 19.33 -8.11 -6.97
N SER A 205 18.45 -7.95 -7.98
CA SER A 205 18.20 -6.64 -8.55
C SER A 205 17.19 -5.92 -7.66
N PRO A 206 17.54 -4.84 -6.95
CA PRO A 206 16.64 -4.19 -6.01
C PRO A 206 15.55 -3.33 -6.67
N PHE A 207 15.46 -3.27 -8.02
CA PHE A 207 14.75 -2.15 -8.66
C PHE A 207 13.81 -2.48 -9.82
N ILE A 208 13.62 -3.74 -10.22
CA ILE A 208 12.72 -4.04 -11.35
C ILE A 208 11.78 -5.20 -10.98
N ASN A 209 10.54 -4.84 -10.64
CA ASN A 209 9.35 -5.68 -10.47
C ASN A 209 9.23 -6.49 -9.16
N SER A 210 9.05 -5.81 -8.03
CA SER A 210 8.84 -6.41 -6.69
C SER A 210 7.66 -7.39 -6.55
N GLY A 211 6.78 -7.50 -7.55
CA GLY A 211 5.62 -8.41 -7.52
C GLY A 211 5.52 -9.38 -8.70
N MET A 212 6.43 -9.34 -9.69
CA MET A 212 6.33 -10.23 -10.85
C MET A 212 6.87 -11.62 -10.51
N VAL A 213 5.97 -12.59 -10.46
CA VAL A 213 6.28 -13.99 -10.19
C VAL A 213 6.61 -14.71 -11.48
N SER A 214 7.73 -15.41 -11.48
CA SER A 214 8.18 -16.23 -12.60
C SER A 214 8.58 -17.61 -12.09
N VAL A 215 7.88 -18.63 -12.57
CA VAL A 215 8.16 -20.05 -12.31
C VAL A 215 8.18 -20.76 -13.66
N GLN A 216 9.23 -21.53 -13.91
CA GLN A 216 9.34 -22.33 -15.13
C GLN A 216 8.67 -23.69 -14.93
N LYS A 217 8.17 -24.31 -16.02
CA LYS A 217 7.55 -25.65 -16.01
C LYS A 217 6.56 -25.87 -14.85
N THR A 218 5.65 -24.92 -14.64
CA THR A 218 4.70 -24.93 -13.53
C THR A 218 3.87 -26.22 -13.45
N GLU A 219 3.53 -26.85 -14.59
CA GLU A 219 2.83 -28.15 -14.59
C GLU A 219 3.59 -29.25 -13.82
N ASP A 220 4.92 -29.29 -13.91
CA ASP A 220 5.74 -30.30 -13.22
C ASP A 220 5.73 -30.07 -11.70
N LEU A 221 5.58 -28.81 -11.26
CA LEU A 221 5.48 -28.48 -9.83
C LEU A 221 4.14 -28.95 -9.28
N PHE A 222 3.06 -28.71 -10.02
CA PHE A 222 1.69 -29.03 -9.63
C PHE A 222 1.42 -30.54 -9.70
N ALA A 223 2.04 -31.25 -10.66
CA ALA A 223 1.96 -32.70 -10.78
C ALA A 223 2.48 -33.47 -9.55
N ARG A 224 3.28 -32.84 -8.68
CA ARG A 224 3.76 -33.42 -7.42
C ARG A 224 2.65 -33.53 -6.36
N PHE A 225 1.62 -32.68 -6.45
CA PHE A 225 0.54 -32.59 -5.47
C PHE A 225 -0.81 -32.51 -6.20
N PRO A 226 -1.22 -33.58 -6.92
CA PRO A 226 -2.42 -33.56 -7.74
C PRO A 226 -3.71 -33.59 -6.91
N PHE A 227 -4.77 -32.97 -7.44
CA PHE A 227 -6.14 -33.08 -6.90
C PHE A 227 -7.03 -33.93 -7.83
N PRO A 228 -8.22 -34.37 -7.38
CA PRO A 228 -9.09 -35.20 -8.18
C PRO A 228 -9.52 -34.47 -9.46
N LYS A 229 -9.15 -35.02 -10.62
CA LYS A 229 -9.32 -34.36 -11.93
C LYS A 229 -10.77 -33.93 -12.18
N LEU A 230 -11.75 -34.76 -11.82
CA LEU A 230 -13.17 -34.44 -12.02
C LEU A 230 -13.59 -33.19 -11.24
N VAL A 231 -13.10 -33.02 -10.01
CA VAL A 231 -13.37 -31.85 -9.16
C VAL A 231 -12.72 -30.61 -9.76
N VAL A 232 -11.44 -30.69 -10.12
CA VAL A 232 -10.69 -29.56 -10.73
C VAL A 232 -11.36 -29.14 -12.04
N ASP A 233 -11.69 -30.09 -12.91
CA ASP A 233 -12.34 -29.81 -14.18
C ASP A 233 -13.73 -29.18 -13.95
N ALA A 234 -14.53 -29.67 -12.99
CA ALA A 234 -15.82 -29.08 -12.67
C ALA A 234 -15.69 -27.61 -12.19
N VAL A 235 -14.72 -27.32 -11.34
CA VAL A 235 -14.42 -25.95 -10.89
C VAL A 235 -13.99 -25.06 -12.06
N ILE A 236 -13.11 -25.54 -12.95
CA ILE A 236 -12.69 -24.80 -14.15
C ILE A 236 -13.90 -24.50 -15.05
N HIS A 237 -14.83 -25.44 -15.23
CA HIS A 237 -16.04 -25.20 -16.01
C HIS A 237 -16.96 -24.14 -15.38
N ARG A 238 -17.16 -24.15 -14.05
CA ARG A 238 -17.90 -23.09 -13.35
C ARG A 238 -17.23 -21.74 -13.52
N LEU A 239 -15.93 -21.66 -13.31
CA LEU A 239 -15.16 -20.44 -13.52
C LEU A 239 -15.24 -19.92 -14.95
N ARG A 240 -15.39 -20.77 -15.96
CA ARG A 240 -15.52 -20.32 -17.36
C ARG A 240 -16.90 -19.74 -17.67
N ASN A 241 -17.94 -20.28 -17.05
CA ASN A 241 -19.33 -19.96 -17.40
C ASN A 241 -19.91 -18.85 -16.52
N ASP A 242 -19.59 -18.85 -15.23
CA ASP A 242 -20.28 -18.06 -14.20
C ASP A 242 -19.48 -16.80 -13.80
N ASP A 243 -20.14 -15.84 -13.15
CA ASP A 243 -19.51 -14.73 -12.43
C ASP A 243 -19.47 -15.08 -10.93
N LEU A 244 -18.51 -15.93 -10.57
CA LEU A 244 -18.49 -16.64 -9.30
C LEU A 244 -18.34 -15.71 -8.08
N TYR A 245 -17.80 -14.51 -8.28
CA TYR A 245 -17.65 -13.48 -7.24
C TYR A 245 -18.64 -12.32 -7.39
N ASN A 246 -19.63 -12.43 -8.29
CA ASN A 246 -20.66 -11.43 -8.56
C ASN A 246 -20.07 -10.02 -8.81
N GLN A 247 -19.00 -9.89 -9.60
CA GLN A 247 -18.32 -8.59 -9.81
C GLN A 247 -18.76 -7.86 -11.09
N VAL A 248 -19.31 -8.55 -12.09
CA VAL A 248 -19.60 -8.00 -13.43
C VAL A 248 -20.60 -6.85 -13.37
N HIS A 249 -21.61 -6.93 -12.50
CA HIS A 249 -22.65 -5.92 -12.39
C HIS A 249 -22.12 -4.54 -11.92
N HIS A 250 -20.96 -4.48 -11.26
CA HIS A 250 -20.31 -3.23 -10.87
C HIS A 250 -19.56 -2.53 -12.03
N TYR A 251 -19.40 -3.23 -13.16
CA TYR A 251 -18.73 -2.77 -14.38
C TYR A 251 -19.69 -2.83 -15.57
N PRO A 252 -20.57 -1.82 -15.74
CA PRO A 252 -21.64 -1.87 -16.74
C PRO A 252 -21.14 -1.82 -18.19
N ASP A 253 -19.95 -1.29 -18.44
CA ASP A 253 -19.32 -1.29 -19.76
C ASP A 253 -18.74 -2.68 -20.07
N PRO A 254 -19.19 -3.35 -21.15
CA PRO A 254 -18.68 -4.67 -21.56
C PRO A 254 -17.16 -4.69 -21.81
N GLN A 255 -16.54 -3.55 -22.13
CA GLN A 255 -15.09 -3.46 -22.31
C GLN A 255 -14.30 -3.67 -21.00
N ASN A 256 -14.97 -3.54 -19.85
CA ASN A 256 -14.34 -3.67 -18.53
C ASN A 256 -14.46 -5.10 -17.96
N ARG A 257 -14.97 -6.05 -18.75
CA ARG A 257 -15.19 -7.45 -18.34
C ARG A 257 -13.95 -8.13 -17.76
N THR A 258 -12.79 -7.93 -18.35
CA THR A 258 -11.52 -8.55 -17.91
C THR A 258 -11.09 -8.06 -16.53
N VAL A 259 -11.39 -6.81 -16.19
CA VAL A 259 -11.14 -6.27 -14.84
C VAL A 259 -12.18 -6.77 -13.85
N ALA A 260 -13.45 -6.79 -14.24
CA ALA A 260 -14.52 -7.35 -13.40
C ALA A 260 -14.26 -8.81 -13.03
N LEU A 261 -13.69 -9.61 -13.94
CA LEU A 261 -13.38 -11.02 -13.71
C LEU A 261 -11.95 -11.25 -13.22
N SER A 262 -11.24 -10.21 -12.75
CA SER A 262 -9.80 -10.30 -12.50
C SER A 262 -9.41 -11.22 -11.32
N LEU A 263 -10.19 -11.24 -10.25
CA LEU A 263 -9.99 -12.19 -9.14
C LEU A 263 -10.18 -13.64 -9.64
N GLN A 264 -11.25 -13.85 -10.40
CA GLN A 264 -11.60 -15.14 -10.98
C GLN A 264 -10.55 -15.63 -11.98
N SER A 265 -9.99 -14.71 -12.78
CA SER A 265 -8.98 -15.03 -13.79
C SER A 265 -7.65 -15.44 -13.15
N GLY A 266 -7.28 -14.84 -12.02
CA GLY A 266 -6.12 -15.25 -11.22
C GLY A 266 -6.25 -16.69 -10.72
N TYR A 267 -7.40 -17.09 -10.17
CA TYR A 267 -7.64 -18.47 -9.76
C TYR A 267 -7.71 -19.44 -10.94
N LEU A 268 -8.37 -19.04 -12.05
CA LEU A 268 -8.42 -19.84 -13.26
C LEU A 268 -7.01 -20.12 -13.79
N TYR A 269 -6.13 -19.11 -13.84
CA TYR A 269 -4.73 -19.27 -14.24
C TYR A 269 -4.03 -20.39 -13.45
N ILE A 270 -4.21 -20.42 -12.13
CA ILE A 270 -3.59 -21.42 -11.26
C ILE A 270 -4.17 -22.80 -11.51
N LEU A 271 -5.50 -22.91 -11.59
CA LEU A 271 -6.19 -24.19 -11.74
C LEU A 271 -5.89 -24.87 -13.08
N LEU A 272 -5.60 -24.10 -14.13
CA LEU A 272 -5.19 -24.63 -15.42
C LEU A 272 -3.91 -25.50 -15.35
N PHE A 273 -3.04 -25.31 -14.35
CA PHE A 273 -1.86 -26.16 -14.16
C PHE A 273 -2.16 -27.49 -13.47
N TYR A 274 -3.28 -27.63 -12.76
CA TYR A 274 -3.76 -28.93 -12.28
C TYR A 274 -4.42 -29.76 -13.39
N SER A 275 -4.96 -29.10 -14.43
CA SER A 275 -5.51 -29.75 -15.63
C SER A 275 -4.88 -29.20 -16.93
N PRO A 276 -3.60 -29.54 -17.25
CA PRO A 276 -2.88 -28.99 -18.40
C PRO A 276 -3.51 -29.29 -19.78
N GLU A 277 -4.43 -30.24 -19.86
CA GLU A 277 -5.20 -30.55 -21.07
C GLU A 277 -5.96 -29.31 -21.60
N PHE A 278 -6.44 -28.44 -20.70
CA PHE A 278 -7.08 -27.19 -21.11
C PHE A 278 -6.09 -26.24 -21.80
N LEU A 279 -4.87 -26.10 -21.27
CA LEU A 279 -3.80 -25.26 -21.88
C LEU A 279 -3.38 -25.76 -23.26
N ARG A 280 -3.56 -27.06 -23.53
CA ARG A 280 -3.25 -27.73 -24.79
C ARG A 280 -4.45 -27.81 -25.75
N ASN A 281 -5.62 -27.28 -25.36
CA ASN A 281 -6.82 -27.26 -26.20
C ASN A 281 -7.07 -25.86 -26.78
N GLY A 282 -6.78 -25.68 -28.07
CA GLY A 282 -6.90 -24.38 -28.74
C GLY A 282 -8.32 -23.83 -28.87
N PHE A 283 -9.38 -24.63 -28.76
CA PHE A 283 -10.75 -24.12 -28.71
C PHE A 283 -11.07 -23.53 -27.34
N VAL A 284 -10.75 -24.28 -26.28
CA VAL A 284 -11.00 -23.84 -24.90
C VAL A 284 -10.12 -22.63 -24.55
N MET A 285 -8.84 -22.63 -24.94
CA MET A 285 -7.96 -21.49 -24.67
C MET A 285 -8.39 -20.21 -25.39
N ARG A 286 -8.98 -20.29 -26.59
CA ARG A 286 -9.53 -19.11 -27.26
C ARG A 286 -10.70 -18.51 -26.48
N GLU A 287 -11.60 -19.35 -25.98
CA GLU A 287 -12.73 -18.91 -25.14
C GLU A 287 -12.24 -18.29 -23.82
N ILE A 288 -11.30 -18.95 -23.13
CA ILE A 288 -10.70 -18.45 -21.89
C ILE A 288 -10.00 -17.10 -22.13
N VAL A 289 -9.17 -17.01 -23.18
CA VAL A 289 -8.47 -15.76 -23.50
C VAL A 289 -9.44 -14.64 -23.84
N ASP A 290 -10.45 -14.86 -24.69
CA ASP A 290 -11.41 -13.80 -25.02
C ASP A 290 -12.19 -13.34 -23.78
N ARG A 291 -12.60 -14.26 -22.89
CA ARG A 291 -13.37 -13.91 -21.69
C ARG A 291 -12.53 -13.17 -20.64
N PHE A 292 -11.35 -13.69 -20.30
CA PHE A 292 -10.58 -13.27 -19.12
C PHE A 292 -9.34 -12.44 -19.41
N PHE A 293 -8.70 -12.63 -20.58
CA PHE A 293 -7.35 -12.12 -20.85
C PHE A 293 -7.24 -11.28 -22.13
N LYS A 294 -8.38 -10.88 -22.70
CA LYS A 294 -8.48 -10.18 -23.99
C LYS A 294 -7.63 -8.92 -24.07
N ASP A 295 -7.57 -8.16 -22.99
CA ASP A 295 -6.75 -6.95 -22.86
C ASP A 295 -5.94 -6.91 -21.57
N CYS A 296 -5.76 -8.08 -20.92
CA CYS A 296 -5.08 -8.22 -19.64
C CYS A 296 -4.18 -9.46 -19.64
N TRP A 297 -2.87 -9.29 -19.91
CA TRP A 297 -1.89 -10.39 -19.92
C TRP A 297 -0.94 -10.38 -18.72
N VAL A 298 -0.94 -9.31 -17.92
CA VAL A 298 -0.29 -9.27 -16.62
C VAL A 298 -1.36 -9.45 -15.55
N VAL A 299 -1.39 -10.62 -14.92
CA VAL A 299 -2.54 -11.10 -14.13
C VAL A 299 -2.16 -11.18 -12.65
N PRO A 300 -2.88 -10.51 -11.74
CA PRO A 300 -2.73 -10.73 -10.30
C PRO A 300 -3.20 -12.12 -9.91
N ILE A 301 -2.35 -12.87 -9.21
CA ILE A 301 -2.65 -14.24 -8.74
C ILE A 301 -2.86 -14.32 -7.24
N PHE A 302 -2.24 -13.41 -6.47
CA PHE A 302 -2.44 -13.28 -5.03
C PHE A 302 -1.98 -11.90 -4.57
N LEU A 303 -2.88 -11.09 -4.00
CA LEU A 303 -2.60 -9.71 -3.58
C LEU A 303 -1.94 -8.89 -4.72
N HIS A 304 -0.68 -8.51 -4.54
CA HIS A 304 0.10 -7.72 -5.49
C HIS A 304 1.05 -8.58 -6.34
N PHE A 305 1.08 -9.89 -6.12
CA PHE A 305 1.86 -10.82 -6.93
C PHE A 305 1.15 -11.04 -8.26
N VAL A 306 1.87 -10.76 -9.34
CA VAL A 306 1.38 -10.81 -10.72
C VAL A 306 2.21 -11.80 -11.54
N VAL A 307 1.61 -12.38 -12.57
CA VAL A 307 2.28 -13.22 -13.57
C VAL A 307 2.11 -12.62 -14.96
N ASP A 308 3.10 -12.82 -15.82
CA ASP A 308 3.00 -12.46 -17.24
C ASP A 308 2.68 -13.68 -18.08
N LEU A 309 1.51 -13.68 -18.71
CA LEU A 309 1.03 -14.79 -19.53
C LEU A 309 1.90 -15.03 -20.77
N PHE A 310 2.53 -14.00 -21.36
CA PHE A 310 3.46 -14.20 -22.48
C PHE A 310 4.67 -15.04 -22.09
N VAL A 311 5.09 -14.94 -20.82
CA VAL A 311 6.21 -15.71 -20.27
C VAL A 311 5.74 -17.06 -19.76
N SER A 312 4.68 -17.10 -18.95
CA SER A 312 4.25 -18.34 -18.30
C SER A 312 3.62 -19.34 -19.27
N TRP A 313 2.97 -18.88 -20.34
CA TRP A 313 2.37 -19.76 -21.34
C TRP A 313 3.27 -20.05 -22.53
N ASP A 314 4.53 -19.61 -22.52
CA ASP A 314 5.45 -19.78 -23.65
C ASP A 314 5.64 -21.25 -24.06
N ALA A 315 5.61 -22.16 -23.08
CA ALA A 315 5.72 -23.61 -23.27
C ALA A 315 4.47 -24.26 -23.88
N TYR A 316 3.32 -23.58 -23.90
CA TYR A 316 2.03 -24.13 -24.30
C TYR A 316 1.60 -23.55 -25.65
N LYS A 317 1.86 -24.29 -26.74
CA LYS A 317 1.61 -23.83 -28.11
C LYS A 317 0.21 -23.25 -28.33
N GLU A 318 -0.84 -23.95 -27.89
CA GLU A 318 -2.23 -23.56 -28.10
C GLU A 318 -2.65 -22.34 -27.25
N ALA A 319 -2.24 -22.29 -25.97
CA ALA A 319 -2.44 -21.14 -25.11
C ALA A 319 -1.72 -19.89 -25.63
N LYS A 320 -0.44 -20.03 -26.02
CA LYS A 320 0.36 -18.96 -26.61
C LYS A 320 -0.24 -18.45 -27.92
N ALA A 321 -0.71 -19.34 -28.79
CA ALA A 321 -1.35 -18.98 -30.04
C ALA A 321 -2.67 -18.22 -29.78
N SER A 322 -3.48 -18.69 -28.84
CA SER A 322 -4.73 -18.03 -28.44
C SER A 322 -4.47 -16.63 -27.88
N LEU A 323 -3.51 -16.47 -26.97
CA LEU A 323 -3.11 -15.18 -26.40
C LEU A 323 -2.59 -14.23 -27.48
N SER A 324 -1.66 -14.69 -28.32
CA SER A 324 -1.04 -13.87 -29.38
C SER A 324 -2.04 -13.42 -30.45
N SER A 325 -3.09 -14.22 -30.69
CA SER A 325 -4.16 -13.86 -31.63
C SER A 325 -5.06 -12.75 -31.10
N CYS A 326 -5.22 -12.66 -29.78
CA CYS A 326 -6.09 -11.68 -29.13
C CYS A 326 -5.32 -10.39 -28.79
N VAL A 327 -4.11 -10.54 -28.24
CA VAL A 327 -3.25 -9.45 -27.76
C VAL A 327 -2.15 -9.16 -28.79
N SER A 328 -2.54 -8.59 -29.92
CA SER A 328 -1.60 -8.22 -30.99
C SER A 328 -0.84 -6.92 -30.64
N PRO A 329 0.36 -6.69 -31.20
CA PRO A 329 1.11 -5.44 -30.97
C PRO A 329 0.32 -4.17 -31.32
N THR A 330 -0.50 -4.21 -32.37
CA THR A 330 -1.36 -3.08 -32.74
C THR A 330 -2.47 -2.87 -31.71
N PHE A 331 -3.08 -3.95 -31.22
CA PHE A 331 -4.08 -3.88 -30.16
C PHE A 331 -3.51 -3.33 -28.85
N ILE A 332 -2.31 -3.76 -28.44
CA ILE A 332 -1.60 -3.22 -27.27
C ILE A 332 -1.38 -1.70 -27.45
N TRP A 333 -0.95 -1.29 -28.64
CA TRP A 333 -0.72 0.11 -28.96
C TRP A 333 -2.01 0.93 -28.86
N ASP A 334 -3.09 0.49 -29.51
CA ASP A 334 -4.40 1.17 -29.51
C ASP A 334 -4.95 1.30 -28.07
N ARG A 335 -4.86 0.22 -27.28
CA ARG A 335 -5.34 0.21 -25.90
C ARG A 335 -4.49 1.09 -24.98
N CYS A 336 -3.17 1.10 -25.18
CA CYS A 336 -2.28 1.99 -24.46
C CYS A 336 -2.56 3.46 -24.80
N GLN A 337 -2.76 3.78 -26.08
CA GLN A 337 -3.10 5.13 -26.54
C GLN A 337 -4.42 5.58 -25.92
N TYR A 338 -5.43 4.72 -25.90
CA TYR A 338 -6.73 4.98 -25.27
C TYR A 338 -6.58 5.35 -23.80
N HIS A 339 -5.88 4.54 -23.01
CA HIS A 339 -5.70 4.81 -21.58
C HIS A 339 -4.82 6.03 -21.31
N CYS A 340 -3.74 6.23 -22.08
CA CYS A 340 -2.89 7.42 -21.94
C CYS A 340 -3.65 8.71 -22.26
N THR A 341 -4.53 8.70 -23.26
CA THR A 341 -5.39 9.86 -23.58
C THR A 341 -6.41 10.13 -22.47
N LYS A 342 -6.94 9.07 -21.82
CA LYS A 342 -7.81 9.21 -20.64
C LYS A 342 -7.09 9.85 -19.45
N VAL A 343 -5.80 9.61 -19.24
CA VAL A 343 -5.06 10.18 -18.09
C VAL A 343 -5.13 11.70 -18.06
N THR A 344 -4.99 12.37 -19.20
CA THR A 344 -5.03 13.84 -19.25
C THR A 344 -6.44 14.39 -18.97
N HIS A 345 -7.47 13.78 -19.56
CA HIS A 345 -8.87 14.12 -19.30
C HIS A 345 -9.25 13.93 -17.83
N LEU A 346 -8.98 12.75 -17.28
CA LEU A 346 -9.29 12.40 -15.90
C LEU A 346 -8.54 13.28 -14.91
N SER A 347 -7.28 13.62 -15.20
CA SER A 347 -6.50 14.54 -14.33
C SER A 347 -7.11 15.94 -14.27
N SER A 348 -7.71 16.40 -15.38
CA SER A 348 -8.42 17.68 -15.45
C SER A 348 -9.74 17.63 -14.68
N GLU A 349 -10.55 16.59 -14.89
CA GLU A 349 -11.81 16.39 -14.17
C GLU A 349 -11.60 16.23 -12.66
N LEU A 350 -10.59 15.46 -12.24
CA LEU A 350 -10.24 15.34 -10.84
C LEU A 350 -9.81 16.70 -10.27
N GLY A 351 -9.09 17.51 -11.04
CA GLY A 351 -8.74 18.87 -10.64
C GLY A 351 -9.95 19.77 -10.41
N SER A 352 -11.01 19.67 -11.22
CA SER A 352 -12.23 20.46 -11.04
C SER A 352 -13.06 19.97 -9.85
N VAL A 353 -13.23 18.65 -9.70
CA VAL A 353 -14.03 18.06 -8.62
C VAL A 353 -13.35 18.21 -7.25
N LEU A 354 -12.03 18.08 -7.18
CA LEU A 354 -11.25 18.25 -5.95
C LEU A 354 -10.94 19.71 -5.62
N SER A 355 -11.38 20.66 -6.44
CA SER A 355 -11.22 22.08 -6.12
C SER A 355 -11.98 22.44 -4.82
N ASN A 356 -11.43 23.39 -4.07
CA ASN A 356 -11.90 23.74 -2.73
C ASN A 356 -13.43 23.99 -2.72
N CYS A 357 -14.12 23.35 -1.78
CA CYS A 357 -15.55 23.50 -1.48
C CYS A 357 -16.55 22.94 -2.51
N VAL A 358 -16.14 22.24 -3.56
CA VAL A 358 -17.08 21.63 -4.53
C VAL A 358 -17.70 20.34 -3.99
N LEU A 359 -16.90 19.44 -3.42
CA LEU A 359 -17.37 18.16 -2.86
C LEU A 359 -18.09 18.35 -1.52
N THR A 360 -19.37 18.71 -1.58
CA THR A 360 -20.30 18.78 -0.45
C THR A 360 -21.27 17.59 -0.42
N LYS A 361 -22.04 17.43 0.66
CA LYS A 361 -23.09 16.40 0.77
C LYS A 361 -24.11 16.52 -0.37
N ASP A 362 -24.57 17.73 -0.64
CA ASP A 362 -25.53 18.01 -1.71
C ASP A 362 -24.95 17.67 -3.09
N TYR A 363 -23.67 17.99 -3.32
CA TYR A 363 -23.02 17.65 -4.59
C TYR A 363 -22.93 16.13 -4.80
N VAL A 364 -22.57 15.36 -3.77
CA VAL A 364 -22.51 13.89 -3.85
C VAL A 364 -23.89 13.30 -4.07
N LEU A 365 -24.92 13.85 -3.40
CA LEU A 365 -26.31 13.42 -3.58
C LEU A 365 -26.82 13.68 -5.01
N ASP A 366 -26.45 14.83 -5.59
CA ASP A 366 -26.86 15.24 -6.93
C ASP A 366 -26.09 14.51 -8.04
N ASN A 367 -24.84 14.11 -7.79
CA ASN A 367 -23.92 13.59 -8.82
C ASN A 367 -23.42 12.16 -8.53
N SER A 368 -24.15 11.37 -7.75
CA SER A 368 -23.72 10.03 -7.30
C SER A 368 -23.29 9.11 -8.44
N GLN A 369 -24.11 9.00 -9.50
CA GLN A 369 -23.82 8.14 -10.66
C GLN A 369 -22.58 8.60 -11.43
N TYR A 370 -22.42 9.92 -11.60
CA TYR A 370 -21.24 10.51 -12.22
C TYR A 370 -19.98 10.21 -11.42
N LEU A 371 -20.01 10.40 -10.09
CA LEU A 371 -18.88 10.13 -9.20
C LEU A 371 -18.47 8.64 -9.22
N VAL A 372 -19.45 7.73 -9.20
CA VAL A 372 -19.19 6.28 -9.36
C VAL A 372 -18.51 5.99 -10.71
N SER A 373 -18.98 6.62 -11.79
CA SER A 373 -18.36 6.46 -13.12
C SER A 373 -16.95 7.01 -13.17
N LEU A 374 -16.72 8.22 -12.66
CA LEU A 374 -15.42 8.88 -12.64
C LEU A 374 -14.40 8.05 -11.84
N ILE A 375 -14.77 7.59 -10.65
CA ILE A 375 -13.92 6.72 -9.82
C ILE A 375 -13.61 5.41 -10.56
N ARG A 376 -14.60 4.80 -11.21
CA ARG A 376 -14.40 3.58 -12.01
C ARG A 376 -13.40 3.83 -13.15
N ASP A 377 -13.59 4.89 -13.94
CA ASP A 377 -12.72 5.23 -15.07
C ASP A 377 -11.28 5.51 -14.64
N CYS A 378 -11.10 6.18 -13.51
CA CYS A 378 -9.78 6.40 -12.91
C CYS A 378 -9.09 5.08 -12.56
N ASN A 379 -9.76 4.20 -11.81
CA ASN A 379 -9.19 2.92 -11.39
C ASN A 379 -8.91 1.98 -12.55
N MET A 380 -9.81 1.92 -13.54
CA MET A 380 -9.62 1.13 -14.76
C MET A 380 -8.39 1.59 -15.54
N THR A 381 -8.23 2.90 -15.70
CA THR A 381 -7.10 3.48 -16.43
C THR A 381 -5.78 3.25 -15.71
N LEU A 382 -5.74 3.50 -14.39
CA LEU A 382 -4.59 3.22 -13.54
C LEU A 382 -4.21 1.73 -13.57
N ARG A 383 -5.21 0.84 -13.44
CA ARG A 383 -5.00 -0.61 -13.43
C ARG A 383 -4.33 -1.08 -14.70
N TRP A 384 -4.89 -0.71 -15.85
CA TRP A 384 -4.37 -1.15 -17.12
C TRP A 384 -2.94 -0.64 -17.36
N LEU A 385 -2.67 0.64 -17.09
CA LEU A 385 -1.35 1.24 -17.33
C LEU A 385 -0.27 0.70 -16.38
N LEU A 386 -0.59 0.50 -15.09
CA LEU A 386 0.39 0.00 -14.11
C LEU A 386 0.68 -1.49 -14.30
N LEU A 387 -0.33 -2.33 -14.56
CA LEU A 387 -0.08 -3.76 -14.77
C LEU A 387 0.81 -4.01 -15.99
N HIS A 388 0.47 -3.43 -17.14
CA HIS A 388 1.14 -3.77 -18.40
C HIS A 388 2.52 -3.13 -18.56
N ARG A 389 2.84 -2.08 -17.79
CA ARG A 389 4.22 -1.56 -17.66
C ARG A 389 5.16 -2.51 -16.92
N ALA A 390 4.61 -3.43 -16.11
CA ALA A 390 5.39 -4.43 -15.38
C ALA A 390 5.63 -5.72 -16.18
N SER A 391 5.11 -5.84 -17.41
CA SER A 391 5.23 -7.05 -18.24
C SER A 391 6.68 -7.50 -18.38
N GLY A 392 6.92 -8.80 -18.23
CA GLY A 392 8.21 -9.46 -18.46
C GLY A 392 8.56 -9.55 -19.94
N ASP A 393 7.56 -9.69 -20.82
CA ASP A 393 7.77 -9.64 -22.27
C ASP A 393 8.28 -8.27 -22.72
N LYS A 394 9.48 -8.28 -23.31
CA LYS A 394 10.16 -7.05 -23.73
C LYS A 394 9.37 -6.29 -24.80
N ARG A 395 8.77 -7.00 -25.75
CA ARG A 395 8.10 -6.37 -26.90
C ARG A 395 6.88 -5.57 -26.46
N SER A 396 5.99 -6.17 -25.67
CA SER A 396 4.80 -5.51 -25.14
C SER A 396 5.16 -4.36 -24.20
N ARG A 397 6.13 -4.55 -23.29
CA ARG A 397 6.61 -3.50 -22.39
C ARG A 397 7.17 -2.29 -23.14
N ASP A 398 7.95 -2.52 -24.20
CA ASP A 398 8.52 -1.45 -25.02
C ASP A 398 7.43 -0.66 -25.77
N ILE A 399 6.37 -1.33 -26.25
CA ILE A 399 5.20 -0.66 -26.85
C ILE A 399 4.50 0.23 -25.81
N VAL A 400 4.17 -0.31 -24.65
CA VAL A 400 3.46 0.46 -23.59
C VAL A 400 4.29 1.65 -23.13
N THR A 401 5.60 1.46 -22.97
CA THR A 401 6.51 2.53 -22.53
C THR A 401 6.67 3.61 -23.60
N SER A 402 6.86 3.22 -24.88
CA SER A 402 7.02 4.18 -25.98
C SER A 402 5.76 5.02 -26.25
N VAL A 403 4.57 4.41 -26.19
CA VAL A 403 3.30 5.13 -26.30
C VAL A 403 3.12 6.12 -25.15
N GLY A 404 3.41 5.69 -23.91
CA GLY A 404 3.37 6.57 -22.75
C GLY A 404 4.28 7.78 -22.90
N LEU A 405 5.53 7.58 -23.35
CA LEU A 405 6.46 8.68 -23.62
C LEU A 405 5.98 9.62 -24.71
N ALA A 406 5.44 9.11 -25.81
CA ALA A 406 4.92 9.92 -26.92
C ALA A 406 3.75 10.82 -26.49
N LEU A 407 2.91 10.36 -25.56
CA LEU A 407 1.76 11.09 -25.02
C LEU A 407 2.07 11.85 -23.72
N GLN A 408 3.34 11.93 -23.32
CA GLN A 408 3.78 12.59 -22.08
C GLN A 408 3.05 12.06 -20.83
N VAL A 409 2.84 10.74 -20.78
CA VAL A 409 2.32 10.03 -19.60
C VAL A 409 3.47 9.24 -18.98
N ASP A 410 4.18 9.91 -18.08
CA ASP A 410 5.27 9.35 -17.30
C ASP A 410 4.80 8.81 -15.93
N GLU A 411 5.75 8.36 -15.11
CA GLU A 411 5.44 7.81 -13.77
C GLU A 411 4.90 8.87 -12.82
N ASN A 412 5.30 10.13 -13.01
CA ASN A 412 4.82 11.24 -12.21
C ASN A 412 3.35 11.53 -12.52
N ASN A 413 2.96 11.54 -13.80
CA ASN A 413 1.56 11.69 -14.18
C ASN A 413 0.69 10.57 -13.59
N LEU A 414 1.17 9.33 -13.61
CA LEU A 414 0.45 8.19 -13.02
C LEU A 414 0.35 8.30 -11.49
N LEU A 415 1.43 8.70 -10.82
CA LEU A 415 1.42 8.96 -9.38
C LEU A 415 0.44 10.07 -9.02
N GLN A 416 0.43 11.18 -9.76
CA GLN A 416 -0.49 12.30 -9.55
C GLN A 416 -1.95 11.88 -9.75
N LEU A 417 -2.23 11.09 -10.80
CA LEU A 417 -3.56 10.52 -11.01
C LEU A 417 -3.94 9.62 -9.82
N LEU A 418 -3.07 8.71 -9.40
CA LEU A 418 -3.31 7.81 -8.27
C LEU A 418 -3.55 8.56 -6.95
N LEU A 419 -2.78 9.61 -6.66
CA LEU A 419 -2.98 10.47 -5.48
C LEU A 419 -4.36 11.14 -5.50
N LYS A 420 -4.71 11.81 -6.59
CA LYS A 420 -6.01 12.50 -6.74
C LYS A 420 -7.19 11.52 -6.74
N THR A 421 -7.05 10.37 -7.39
CA THR A 421 -8.07 9.31 -7.36
C THR A 421 -8.27 8.80 -5.93
N SER A 422 -7.19 8.59 -5.17
CA SER A 422 -7.27 8.17 -3.76
C SER A 422 -7.98 9.21 -2.89
N GLN A 423 -7.71 10.50 -3.11
CA GLN A 423 -8.38 11.60 -2.41
C GLN A 423 -9.88 11.64 -2.71
N LEU A 424 -10.26 11.55 -3.99
CA LEU A 424 -11.65 11.55 -4.40
C LEU A 424 -12.40 10.37 -3.79
N GLU A 425 -11.84 9.17 -3.89
CA GLU A 425 -12.43 7.95 -3.32
C GLU A 425 -12.67 8.08 -1.81
N PHE A 426 -11.66 8.53 -1.08
CA PHE A 426 -11.76 8.69 0.37
C PHE A 426 -12.85 9.70 0.72
N LYS A 427 -12.87 10.87 0.05
CA LYS A 427 -13.81 11.93 0.36
C LYS A 427 -15.24 11.57 -0.01
N VAL A 428 -15.46 10.98 -1.19
CA VAL A 428 -16.79 10.54 -1.65
C VAL A 428 -17.33 9.44 -0.74
N LYS A 429 -16.52 8.43 -0.40
CA LYS A 429 -16.94 7.36 0.54
C LYS A 429 -17.32 7.93 1.90
N GLN A 430 -16.50 8.85 2.44
CA GLN A 430 -16.80 9.51 3.72
C GLN A 430 -18.15 10.25 3.67
N LEU A 431 -18.36 11.09 2.66
CA LEU A 431 -19.60 11.85 2.50
C LEU A 431 -20.81 10.95 2.27
N TYR A 432 -20.64 9.85 1.53
CA TYR A 432 -21.71 8.89 1.28
C TYR A 432 -22.12 8.14 2.55
N VAL A 433 -21.16 7.72 3.39
CA VAL A 433 -21.45 7.12 4.70
C VAL A 433 -22.24 8.11 5.58
N GLU A 434 -21.81 9.37 5.66
CA GLU A 434 -22.53 10.40 6.41
C GLU A 434 -23.95 10.66 5.87
N LEU A 435 -24.16 10.57 4.55
CA LEU A 435 -25.47 10.68 3.90
C LEU A 435 -26.37 9.49 4.23
N LEU A 436 -25.83 8.26 4.25
CA LEU A 436 -26.57 7.07 4.65
C LEU A 436 -27.00 7.14 6.13
N GLU A 437 -26.10 7.56 7.02
CA GLU A 437 -26.40 7.73 8.45
C GLU A 437 -27.46 8.82 8.72
N SER A 438 -27.49 9.87 7.90
CA SER A 438 -28.46 10.97 8.02
C SER A 438 -29.70 10.84 7.11
N LYS A 439 -29.86 9.72 6.39
CA LYS A 439 -30.91 9.52 5.38
C LYS A 439 -32.32 9.78 5.91
N GLU A 440 -32.66 9.22 7.08
CA GLU A 440 -33.98 9.40 7.69
C GLU A 440 -34.23 10.85 8.11
N ALA A 441 -33.23 11.50 8.69
CA ALA A 441 -33.31 12.90 9.12
C ALA A 441 -33.52 13.84 7.91
N LEU A 442 -32.74 13.65 6.84
CA LEU A 442 -32.88 14.40 5.58
C LEU A 442 -34.26 14.19 4.96
N TRP A 443 -34.76 12.95 4.95
CA TRP A 443 -36.11 12.65 4.45
C TRP A 443 -37.19 13.42 5.21
N LEU A 444 -37.14 13.39 6.55
CA LEU A 444 -38.12 14.09 7.40
C LEU A 444 -38.06 15.60 7.23
N GLU A 445 -36.85 16.18 7.15
CA GLU A 445 -36.66 17.61 6.90
C GLU A 445 -37.31 18.02 5.56
N LYS A 446 -36.99 17.31 4.46
CA LYS A 446 -37.53 17.64 3.14
C LYS A 446 -39.04 17.41 3.06
N LYS A 447 -39.55 16.37 3.72
CA LYS A 447 -41.00 16.11 3.86
C LYS A 447 -41.71 17.25 4.59
N LEU A 448 -41.10 17.79 5.64
CA LEU A 448 -41.65 18.93 6.38
C LEU A 448 -41.61 20.22 5.54
N CYS A 449 -40.49 20.49 4.86
CA CYS A 449 -40.36 21.65 3.97
C CYS A 449 -41.45 21.67 2.89
N ILE A 450 -41.75 20.54 2.26
CA ILE A 450 -42.80 20.49 1.26
C ILE A 450 -44.21 20.57 1.84
N SER A 451 -44.46 19.97 3.01
CA SER A 451 -45.74 20.13 3.69
C SER A 451 -46.00 21.60 3.99
N ASN A 452 -45.02 22.32 4.54
CA ASN A 452 -45.13 23.76 4.79
C ASN A 452 -45.32 24.55 3.49
N CYS A 453 -44.56 24.23 2.43
CA CYS A 453 -44.67 24.90 1.14
C CYS A 453 -46.06 24.73 0.52
N ILE A 454 -46.67 23.54 0.64
CA ILE A 454 -48.03 23.29 0.14
C ILE A 454 -49.09 23.95 1.02
N GLU A 455 -48.88 24.00 2.33
CA GLU A 455 -49.74 24.76 3.24
C GLU A 455 -49.70 26.26 2.90
N GLU A 456 -48.52 26.83 2.65
CA GLU A 456 -48.33 28.22 2.24
C GLU A 456 -48.91 28.49 0.85
N LEU A 457 -48.74 27.59 -0.12
CA LEU A 457 -49.40 27.67 -1.43
C LEU A 457 -50.92 27.67 -1.29
N SER A 458 -51.47 26.83 -0.41
CA SER A 458 -52.89 26.79 -0.12
C SER A 458 -53.37 28.07 0.58
N ALA A 459 -52.56 28.66 1.46
CA ALA A 459 -52.87 29.88 2.17
C ALA A 459 -52.75 31.13 1.28
N HIS A 460 -51.77 31.20 0.37
CA HIS A 460 -51.53 32.35 -0.51
C HIS A 460 -52.43 32.39 -1.74
N CYS A 461 -52.80 31.22 -2.30
CA CYS A 461 -53.75 31.18 -3.41
C CYS A 461 -55.18 31.57 -2.97
N PHE A 462 -55.49 31.52 -1.67
CA PHE A 462 -56.85 31.69 -1.15
C PHE A 462 -56.99 32.61 0.08
N GLY A 463 -55.89 33.18 0.60
CA GLY A 463 -55.83 34.00 1.81
C GLY A 463 -56.08 35.50 1.58
N SER A 464 -56.52 36.18 2.64
CA SER A 464 -57.17 37.50 2.64
C SER A 464 -56.28 38.73 2.34
N TRP A 465 -55.09 38.60 1.71
CA TRP A 465 -54.18 39.76 1.57
C TRP A 465 -53.93 40.31 0.15
N ALA A 466 -54.43 39.65 -0.91
CA ALA A 466 -54.33 40.19 -2.27
C ALA A 466 -55.72 40.53 -2.83
N SER A 467 -56.15 41.78 -2.66
CA SER A 467 -57.36 42.36 -3.27
C SER A 467 -57.34 42.39 -4.81
N SER A 468 -56.39 41.71 -5.46
CA SER A 468 -56.22 41.60 -6.91
C SER A 468 -56.23 40.15 -7.44
N CYS A 469 -56.21 39.11 -6.61
CA CYS A 469 -56.36 37.71 -7.06
C CYS A 469 -57.75 37.16 -6.70
N LYS A 470 -58.71 37.33 -7.61
CA LYS A 470 -60.00 36.60 -7.55
C LYS A 470 -59.84 35.23 -8.20
N ILE A 471 -59.31 34.25 -7.47
CA ILE A 471 -59.51 32.83 -7.82
C ILE A 471 -59.99 32.10 -6.56
N LYS A 472 -61.31 32.13 -6.31
CA LYS A 472 -61.97 31.21 -5.37
C LYS A 472 -62.38 29.95 -6.13
N ASN A 473 -61.44 29.03 -6.34
CA ASN A 473 -61.71 27.69 -6.87
C ASN A 473 -61.66 26.67 -5.71
N GLU A 474 -62.82 26.23 -5.21
CA GLU A 474 -62.92 25.16 -4.20
C GLU A 474 -62.26 23.86 -4.65
N SER A 475 -62.31 23.56 -5.96
CA SER A 475 -61.68 22.38 -6.57
C SER A 475 -60.16 22.34 -6.44
N LEU A 476 -59.48 23.50 -6.50
CA LEU A 476 -58.03 23.60 -6.33
C LEU A 476 -57.63 23.47 -4.85
N ASN A 477 -58.45 23.97 -3.93
CA ASN A 477 -58.22 23.81 -2.49
C ASN A 477 -58.35 22.33 -2.06
N ASP A 478 -59.38 21.64 -2.56
CA ASP A 478 -59.53 20.20 -2.34
C ASP A 478 -58.39 19.40 -2.99
N TRP A 479 -57.83 19.89 -4.10
CA TRP A 479 -56.66 19.28 -4.74
C TRP A 479 -55.38 19.45 -3.91
N PHE A 480 -55.07 20.67 -3.41
CA PHE A 480 -53.92 20.89 -2.52
C PHE A 480 -54.06 20.12 -1.19
N ARG A 481 -55.28 19.98 -0.66
CA ARG A 481 -55.54 19.16 0.54
C ARG A 481 -55.27 17.67 0.27
N LYS A 482 -55.69 17.15 -0.88
CA LYS A 482 -55.37 15.78 -1.32
C LYS A 482 -53.87 15.57 -1.48
N LEU A 483 -53.17 16.52 -2.10
CA LEU A 483 -51.70 16.47 -2.22
C LEU A 483 -51.00 16.46 -0.87
N SER A 484 -51.43 17.31 0.07
CA SER A 484 -50.90 17.32 1.43
C SER A 484 -51.09 15.96 2.11
N THR A 485 -52.26 15.33 1.98
CA THR A 485 -52.49 13.98 2.53
C THR A 485 -51.63 12.90 1.85
N GLU A 486 -51.44 13.00 0.53
CA GLU A 486 -50.59 12.06 -0.21
C GLU A 486 -49.12 12.20 0.23
N ILE A 487 -48.63 13.43 0.42
CA ILE A 487 -47.29 13.73 0.93
C ILE A 487 -47.10 13.26 2.36
N GLN A 488 -48.08 13.49 3.25
CA GLN A 488 -48.04 13.00 4.63
C GLN A 488 -48.00 11.47 4.70
N SER A 489 -48.61 10.78 3.73
CA SER A 489 -48.59 9.31 3.63
C SER A 489 -47.27 8.73 3.09
N LEU A 490 -46.35 9.56 2.58
CA LEU A 490 -45.06 9.08 2.05
C LEU A 490 -44.18 8.52 3.17
N ASP A 491 -43.56 7.38 2.89
CA ASP A 491 -42.71 6.63 3.82
C ASP A 491 -41.32 6.36 3.22
N CYS A 492 -40.27 6.55 4.01
CA CYS A 492 -38.89 6.32 3.62
C CYS A 492 -38.58 4.82 3.45
N THR A 493 -39.28 3.93 4.18
CA THR A 493 -39.04 2.49 4.10
C THR A 493 -39.59 1.86 2.82
N ARG A 494 -40.64 2.46 2.24
CA ARG A 494 -41.35 1.95 1.07
C ARG A 494 -40.92 2.66 -0.21
N THR A 495 -39.62 2.60 -0.52
CA THR A 495 -38.95 3.33 -1.63
C THR A 495 -39.75 3.27 -2.94
N GLY A 496 -40.13 2.08 -3.41
CA GLY A 496 -40.81 1.90 -4.71
C GLY A 496 -42.24 2.49 -4.80
N SER A 497 -43.02 2.49 -3.72
CA SER A 497 -44.34 3.15 -3.71
C SER A 497 -44.23 4.65 -3.51
N SER A 498 -43.34 5.10 -2.63
CA SER A 498 -43.11 6.51 -2.32
C SER A 498 -42.54 7.25 -3.53
N SER A 499 -41.57 6.68 -4.25
CA SER A 499 -41.04 7.25 -5.50
C SER A 499 -42.15 7.42 -6.56
N ARG A 500 -43.01 6.42 -6.75
CA ARG A 500 -44.13 6.51 -7.72
C ARG A 500 -45.18 7.55 -7.33
N ALA A 501 -45.45 7.72 -6.03
CA ALA A 501 -46.32 8.77 -5.54
C ALA A 501 -45.69 10.15 -5.78
N ILE A 502 -44.41 10.34 -5.44
CA ILE A 502 -43.68 11.59 -5.69
C ILE A 502 -43.66 11.96 -7.18
N TYR A 503 -43.39 11.02 -8.08
CA TYR A 503 -43.41 11.29 -9.53
C TYR A 503 -44.80 11.76 -10.02
N ARG A 504 -45.89 11.19 -9.49
CA ARG A 504 -47.25 11.62 -9.81
C ARG A 504 -47.51 13.05 -9.33
N VAL A 505 -47.11 13.37 -8.10
CA VAL A 505 -47.23 14.73 -7.55
C VAL A 505 -46.38 15.73 -8.34
N LEU A 506 -45.14 15.38 -8.70
CA LEU A 506 -44.26 16.20 -9.54
C LEU A 506 -44.87 16.51 -10.90
N SER A 507 -45.43 15.50 -11.58
CA SER A 507 -46.11 15.70 -12.86
C SER A 507 -47.28 16.68 -12.72
N ALA A 508 -48.11 16.47 -11.69
CA ALA A 508 -49.29 17.29 -11.48
C ALA A 508 -48.94 18.75 -11.11
N LEU A 509 -47.85 18.98 -10.36
CA LEU A 509 -47.34 20.34 -10.07
C LEU A 509 -46.79 21.04 -11.31
N LYS A 510 -46.12 20.32 -12.21
CA LYS A 510 -45.62 20.88 -13.48
C LYS A 510 -46.74 21.32 -14.41
N ASP A 511 -47.83 20.55 -14.48
CA ASP A 511 -49.00 20.89 -15.28
C ASP A 511 -49.68 22.18 -14.76
N VAL A 512 -49.70 22.36 -13.44
CA VAL A 512 -50.23 23.57 -12.80
C VAL A 512 -49.30 24.78 -12.99
N GLU A 513 -47.98 24.59 -12.97
CA GLU A 513 -47.01 25.66 -13.22
C GLU A 513 -47.16 26.24 -14.64
N GLN A 514 -47.35 25.38 -15.65
CA GLN A 514 -47.52 25.80 -17.04
C GLN A 514 -48.79 26.62 -17.28
N SER A 515 -49.83 26.43 -16.46
CA SER A 515 -51.11 27.13 -16.58
C SER A 515 -51.23 28.36 -15.66
N CYS A 516 -50.27 28.60 -14.77
CA CYS A 516 -50.32 29.69 -13.80
C CYS A 516 -49.74 31.01 -14.37
N PRO A 517 -50.45 32.14 -14.33
CA PRO A 517 -49.95 33.43 -14.81
C PRO A 517 -49.18 34.24 -13.75
N ILE A 518 -49.08 33.77 -12.48
CA ILE A 518 -48.55 34.55 -11.35
C ILE A 518 -47.12 34.09 -10.99
N ASP A 519 -46.14 34.99 -11.12
CA ASP A 519 -44.73 34.67 -10.92
C ASP A 519 -44.38 34.25 -9.49
N GLN A 520 -45.04 34.83 -8.47
CA GLN A 520 -44.85 34.40 -7.07
C GLN A 520 -45.28 32.96 -6.84
N ILE A 521 -46.42 32.53 -7.41
CA ILE A 521 -46.92 31.16 -7.27
C ILE A 521 -46.03 30.18 -8.06
N LYS A 522 -45.49 30.60 -9.22
CA LYS A 522 -44.49 29.80 -9.94
C LYS A 522 -43.24 29.54 -9.11
N GLN A 523 -42.74 30.55 -8.38
CA GLN A 523 -41.57 30.38 -7.51
C GLN A 523 -41.84 29.33 -6.42
N TRP A 524 -43.00 29.38 -5.75
CA TRP A 524 -43.39 28.39 -4.75
C TRP A 524 -43.62 26.99 -5.35
N LEU A 525 -44.22 26.89 -6.54
CA LEU A 525 -44.38 25.61 -7.25
C LEU A 525 -43.02 25.02 -7.64
N PHE A 526 -42.07 25.86 -8.06
CA PHE A 526 -40.70 25.46 -8.36
C PHE A 526 -39.98 24.95 -7.11
N GLU A 527 -40.13 25.62 -5.96
CA GLU A 527 -39.59 25.16 -4.68
C GLU A 527 -40.20 23.83 -4.22
N ALA A 528 -41.53 23.65 -4.34
CA ALA A 528 -42.18 22.38 -4.06
C ALA A 528 -41.66 21.24 -4.95
N GLN A 529 -41.48 21.51 -6.25
CA GLN A 529 -40.88 20.54 -7.17
C GLN A 529 -39.45 20.20 -6.80
N LYS A 530 -38.66 21.19 -6.36
CA LYS A 530 -37.29 20.97 -5.88
C LYS A 530 -37.26 20.07 -4.65
N TYR A 531 -38.11 20.32 -3.65
CA TYR A 531 -38.18 19.45 -2.46
C TYR A 531 -38.59 18.01 -2.80
N LEU A 532 -39.53 17.80 -3.73
CA LEU A 532 -39.88 16.45 -4.21
C LEU A 532 -38.73 15.76 -4.93
N GLN A 533 -37.97 16.50 -5.75
CA GLN A 533 -36.79 15.97 -6.43
C GLN A 533 -35.72 15.58 -5.41
N ASP A 534 -35.48 16.42 -4.40
CA ASP A 534 -34.53 16.12 -3.31
C ASP A 534 -34.97 14.89 -2.51
N MET A 535 -36.28 14.72 -2.26
CA MET A 535 -36.83 13.51 -1.64
C MET A 535 -36.59 12.25 -2.50
N ILE A 536 -36.70 12.33 -3.83
CA ILE A 536 -36.34 11.20 -4.72
C ILE A 536 -34.86 10.86 -4.58
N LYS A 537 -33.97 11.87 -4.55
CA LYS A 537 -32.53 11.64 -4.40
C LYS A 537 -32.21 10.95 -3.07
N VAL A 538 -32.83 11.38 -1.97
CA VAL A 538 -32.69 10.72 -0.65
C VAL A 538 -33.17 9.27 -0.70
N LEU A 539 -34.27 8.96 -1.39
CA LEU A 539 -34.73 7.58 -1.56
C LEU A 539 -33.77 6.73 -2.39
N SER A 540 -33.04 7.34 -3.33
CA SER A 540 -32.04 6.67 -4.17
C SER A 540 -30.71 6.37 -3.47
N LEU A 541 -30.49 6.92 -2.27
CA LEU A 541 -29.34 6.54 -1.45
C LEU A 541 -29.53 5.12 -0.95
N ASP A 542 -28.66 4.21 -1.36
CA ASP A 542 -28.66 2.82 -0.94
C ASP A 542 -27.23 2.29 -0.74
N ASP A 543 -27.13 1.10 -0.17
CA ASP A 543 -25.83 0.42 0.00
C ASP A 543 -25.24 -0.06 -1.33
N GLY A 544 -26.01 -0.02 -2.43
CA GLY A 544 -25.57 -0.46 -3.76
C GLY A 544 -24.37 0.33 -4.28
N ALA A 545 -24.36 1.65 -4.07
CA ALA A 545 -23.21 2.49 -4.42
C ALA A 545 -21.97 2.18 -3.56
N MET A 546 -22.17 1.89 -2.26
CA MET A 546 -21.08 1.50 -1.37
C MET A 546 -20.49 0.13 -1.73
N SER A 547 -21.34 -0.83 -2.11
CA SER A 547 -20.92 -2.11 -2.68
C SER A 547 -20.09 -1.90 -3.94
N ALA A 548 -20.56 -1.05 -4.87
CA ALA A 548 -19.81 -0.71 -6.07
C ALA A 548 -18.44 -0.09 -5.74
N PHE A 549 -18.39 0.88 -4.80
CA PHE A 549 -17.13 1.47 -4.36
C PHE A 549 -16.17 0.45 -3.75
N SER A 550 -16.67 -0.54 -3.01
CA SER A 550 -15.81 -1.58 -2.41
C SER A 550 -15.07 -2.41 -3.47
N VAL A 551 -15.69 -2.63 -4.64
CA VAL A 551 -15.13 -3.43 -5.73
C VAL A 551 -14.28 -2.60 -6.69
N ILE A 552 -14.77 -1.43 -7.14
CA ILE A 552 -14.08 -0.64 -8.19
C ILE A 552 -12.83 0.11 -7.69
N THR A 553 -12.62 0.19 -6.38
CA THR A 553 -11.48 0.93 -5.79
C THR A 553 -10.29 0.05 -5.44
N ASP A 554 -10.36 -1.25 -5.73
CA ASP A 554 -9.24 -2.19 -5.53
C ASP A 554 -7.97 -1.70 -6.24
N ALA A 555 -6.89 -1.64 -5.47
CA ALA A 555 -5.57 -1.21 -5.91
C ALA A 555 -4.46 -2.19 -5.50
N LEU A 556 -4.79 -3.42 -5.07
CA LEU A 556 -3.81 -4.40 -4.59
C LEU A 556 -2.68 -4.65 -5.61
N TYR A 557 -3.03 -4.70 -6.89
CA TYR A 557 -2.08 -4.85 -7.99
C TYR A 557 -0.99 -3.77 -8.06
N ALA A 558 -1.26 -2.57 -7.53
CA ALA A 558 -0.35 -1.43 -7.58
C ALA A 558 0.57 -1.35 -6.35
N TRP A 559 0.42 -2.22 -5.35
CA TRP A 559 1.26 -2.17 -4.14
C TRP A 559 2.75 -2.30 -4.47
N GLY A 560 3.12 -3.14 -5.45
CA GLY A 560 4.50 -3.26 -5.92
C GLY A 560 5.10 -1.98 -6.53
N TYR A 561 4.27 -0.98 -6.86
CA TYR A 561 4.71 0.33 -7.36
C TYR A 561 4.98 1.35 -6.24
N VAL A 562 4.56 1.10 -4.99
CA VAL A 562 4.73 2.06 -3.88
C VAL A 562 6.21 2.39 -3.65
N ALA A 563 7.08 1.39 -3.66
CA ALA A 563 8.53 1.60 -3.54
C ALA A 563 9.09 2.43 -4.70
N ARG A 564 8.67 2.12 -5.94
CA ARG A 564 9.09 2.82 -7.16
C ARG A 564 8.66 4.28 -7.19
N PHE A 565 7.44 4.55 -6.73
CA PHE A 565 6.95 5.91 -6.60
C PHE A 565 7.61 6.69 -5.47
N GLY A 566 8.33 6.06 -4.54
CA GLY A 566 8.99 6.74 -3.42
C GLY A 566 9.92 7.88 -3.84
N GLU A 567 10.76 7.66 -4.85
CA GLU A 567 11.67 8.71 -5.35
C GLU A 567 10.93 9.87 -6.03
N VAL A 568 9.91 9.55 -6.84
CA VAL A 568 9.08 10.54 -7.53
C VAL A 568 8.27 11.34 -6.52
N LEU A 569 7.74 10.67 -5.50
CA LEU A 569 6.99 11.27 -4.42
C LEU A 569 7.88 12.22 -3.61
N GLY A 570 9.13 11.84 -3.33
CA GLY A 570 10.12 12.70 -2.70
C GLY A 570 10.31 14.03 -3.44
N LYS A 571 10.55 13.96 -4.76
CA LYS A 571 10.67 15.15 -5.61
C LYS A 571 9.40 16.01 -5.61
N ASN A 572 8.23 15.37 -5.62
CA ASN A 572 6.95 16.08 -5.56
C ASN A 572 6.75 16.80 -4.22
N ILE A 573 7.15 16.20 -3.10
CA ILE A 573 7.07 16.82 -1.76
C ILE A 573 8.07 17.98 -1.64
N GLU A 574 9.27 17.86 -2.21
CA GLU A 574 10.25 18.96 -2.26
C GLU A 574 9.72 20.18 -3.02
N GLN A 575 9.03 19.93 -4.15
CA GLN A 575 8.43 20.99 -4.96
C GLN A 575 7.17 21.58 -4.32
N ASP A 576 6.28 20.72 -3.80
CA ASP A 576 5.03 21.10 -3.16
C ASP A 576 4.78 20.26 -1.89
N PRO A 577 5.01 20.83 -0.69
CA PRO A 577 4.76 20.14 0.58
C PRO A 577 3.31 19.74 0.81
N SER A 578 2.34 20.35 0.11
CA SER A 578 0.92 20.02 0.24
C SER A 578 0.60 18.57 -0.16
N VAL A 579 1.47 17.94 -0.97
CA VAL A 579 1.37 16.52 -1.32
C VAL A 579 1.32 15.63 -0.07
N VAL A 580 2.00 16.02 1.03
CA VAL A 580 2.00 15.25 2.29
C VAL A 580 0.58 15.12 2.87
N LEU A 581 -0.29 16.12 2.67
CA LEU A 581 -1.69 16.06 3.11
C LEU A 581 -2.48 14.97 2.37
N SER A 582 -2.06 14.59 1.16
CA SER A 582 -2.75 13.56 0.36
C SER A 582 -2.32 12.12 0.71
N LEU A 583 -1.15 11.95 1.33
CA LEU A 583 -0.52 10.66 1.54
C LEU A 583 -1.37 9.70 2.37
N HIS A 584 -2.15 10.20 3.34
CA HIS A 584 -3.04 9.32 4.11
C HIS A 584 -4.05 8.62 3.21
N THR A 585 -4.66 9.33 2.24
CA THR A 585 -5.64 8.74 1.32
C THR A 585 -4.98 7.75 0.37
N TYR A 586 -3.78 8.07 -0.10
CA TYR A 586 -2.97 7.20 -0.96
C TYR A 586 -2.66 5.87 -0.29
N PHE A 587 -2.17 5.89 0.95
CA PHE A 587 -1.88 4.64 1.65
C PHE A 587 -3.17 3.88 1.99
N LEU A 588 -4.22 4.57 2.46
CA LEU A 588 -5.52 3.94 2.77
C LEU A 588 -6.17 3.24 1.58
N LYS A 589 -5.89 3.68 0.35
CA LYS A 589 -6.34 3.00 -0.88
C LYS A 589 -5.87 1.54 -0.93
N PHE A 590 -4.73 1.22 -0.33
CA PHE A 590 -4.18 -0.14 -0.23
C PHE A 590 -4.65 -0.91 1.01
N GLY A 591 -5.64 -0.41 1.76
CA GLY A 591 -6.14 -1.04 2.99
C GLY A 591 -6.64 -2.48 2.81
N LEU A 592 -7.06 -2.87 1.60
CA LEU A 592 -7.42 -4.25 1.28
C LEU A 592 -6.28 -5.25 1.53
N LEU A 593 -5.01 -4.82 1.56
CA LEU A 593 -3.87 -5.68 1.86
C LEU A 593 -3.94 -6.27 3.27
N LEU A 594 -4.59 -5.55 4.19
CA LEU A 594 -4.78 -5.97 5.58
C LEU A 594 -5.99 -6.89 5.73
N ASN A 595 -7.04 -6.64 4.96
CA ASN A 595 -8.35 -7.28 5.16
C ASN A 595 -8.50 -8.58 4.36
N VAL A 596 -8.04 -8.62 3.10
CA VAL A 596 -8.28 -9.76 2.19
C VAL A 596 -7.70 -11.08 2.72
N PRO A 597 -6.43 -11.15 3.17
CA PRO A 597 -5.85 -12.40 3.68
C PRO A 597 -6.52 -12.89 4.96
N VAL A 598 -7.11 -11.97 5.72
CA VAL A 598 -7.63 -12.21 7.06
C VAL A 598 -9.13 -12.55 7.04
N ARG A 599 -9.87 -12.16 6.00
CA ARG A 599 -11.32 -12.35 5.89
C ARG A 599 -11.78 -13.78 6.16
N ARG A 600 -11.16 -14.78 5.53
CA ARG A 600 -11.52 -16.21 5.72
C ARG A 600 -11.14 -16.72 7.10
N ILE A 601 -10.06 -16.18 7.69
CA ILE A 601 -9.58 -16.53 9.03
C ILE A 601 -10.53 -15.99 10.10
N GLU A 602 -11.01 -14.76 9.94
CA GLU A 602 -12.04 -14.15 10.80
C GLU A 602 -13.37 -14.89 10.72
N GLN A 603 -13.83 -15.21 9.50
CA GLN A 603 -15.04 -16.01 9.28
C GLN A 603 -14.96 -17.39 9.96
N ASN A 604 -13.78 -18.01 9.92
CA ASN A 604 -13.51 -19.30 10.58
C ASN A 604 -13.23 -19.18 12.09
N GLN A 605 -13.15 -17.97 12.64
CA GLN A 605 -12.80 -17.71 14.05
C GLN A 605 -11.49 -18.40 14.50
N SER A 606 -10.50 -18.50 13.60
CA SER A 606 -9.23 -19.17 13.90
C SER A 606 -8.36 -18.36 14.86
N SER A 607 -7.59 -19.05 15.71
CA SER A 607 -6.57 -18.45 16.59
C SER A 607 -5.43 -17.76 15.84
N ASP A 608 -5.23 -18.10 14.57
CA ASP A 608 -4.12 -17.58 13.75
C ASP A 608 -4.34 -16.12 13.31
N LEU A 609 -5.56 -15.61 13.49
CA LEU A 609 -5.96 -14.26 13.12
C LEU A 609 -4.94 -13.19 13.55
N LEU A 610 -4.50 -13.25 14.81
CA LEU A 610 -3.58 -12.27 15.36
C LEU A 610 -2.21 -12.34 14.66
N CYS A 611 -1.69 -13.55 14.41
CA CYS A 611 -0.38 -13.72 13.80
C CYS A 611 -0.37 -13.25 12.34
N VAL A 612 -1.39 -13.63 11.57
CA VAL A 612 -1.52 -13.25 10.15
C VAL A 612 -1.76 -11.74 10.02
N SER A 613 -2.65 -11.17 10.85
CA SER A 613 -2.88 -9.72 10.88
C SER A 613 -1.62 -8.95 11.25
N ASN A 614 -0.85 -9.40 12.26
CA ASN A 614 0.42 -8.79 12.64
C ASN A 614 1.45 -8.83 11.51
N TYR A 615 1.51 -9.90 10.73
CA TYR A 615 2.43 -10.00 9.59
C TYR A 615 2.12 -8.95 8.51
N TYR A 616 0.89 -8.94 8.00
CA TYR A 616 0.50 -8.00 6.93
C TYR A 616 0.52 -6.55 7.40
N SER A 617 0.08 -6.26 8.63
CA SER A 617 0.17 -4.91 9.20
C SER A 617 1.62 -4.45 9.39
N SER A 618 2.52 -5.32 9.84
CA SER A 618 3.95 -4.99 9.94
C SER A 618 4.58 -4.72 8.57
N LYS A 619 4.22 -5.51 7.54
CA LYS A 619 4.70 -5.31 6.16
C LYS A 619 4.18 -4.01 5.57
N TYR A 620 2.90 -3.74 5.77
CA TYR A 620 2.27 -2.49 5.36
C TYR A 620 2.92 -1.28 6.05
N ALA A 621 3.15 -1.35 7.37
CA ALA A 621 3.83 -0.31 8.15
C ALA A 621 5.25 -0.06 7.66
N ALA A 622 6.03 -1.13 7.45
CA ALA A 622 7.41 -1.04 7.02
C ALA A 622 7.53 -0.35 5.65
N GLN A 623 6.65 -0.69 4.70
CA GLN A 623 6.63 -0.06 3.39
C GLN A 623 6.24 1.42 3.46
N ILE A 624 5.23 1.77 4.27
CA ILE A 624 4.85 3.18 4.50
C ILE A 624 6.04 3.94 5.09
N CYS A 625 6.66 3.41 6.14
CA CYS A 625 7.82 4.02 6.77
C CYS A 625 8.94 4.25 5.77
N ALA A 626 9.27 3.24 4.95
CA ALA A 626 10.30 3.33 3.90
C ALA A 626 10.00 4.45 2.89
N THR A 627 8.74 4.58 2.44
CA THR A 627 8.33 5.67 1.54
C THR A 627 8.39 7.03 2.23
N LEU A 628 8.08 7.12 3.51
CA LEU A 628 8.11 8.36 4.28
C LEU A 628 9.51 8.79 4.74
N GLU A 629 10.55 7.94 4.67
CA GLU A 629 11.92 8.28 5.10
C GLU A 629 12.49 9.52 4.42
N ILE A 630 11.95 9.92 3.26
CA ILE A 630 12.32 11.17 2.58
C ILE A 630 11.86 12.43 3.33
N ILE A 631 10.77 12.37 4.10
CA ILE A 631 10.20 13.53 4.81
C ILE A 631 11.22 14.17 5.77
N PRO A 632 11.89 13.43 6.67
CA PRO A 632 12.95 13.98 7.52
C PRO A 632 14.06 14.68 6.73
N VAL A 633 14.49 14.10 5.60
CA VAL A 633 15.55 14.69 4.76
C VAL A 633 15.11 16.04 4.22
N ILE A 634 13.87 16.13 3.71
CA ILE A 634 13.26 17.36 3.21
C ILE A 634 13.10 18.36 4.35
N LEU A 635 12.53 17.95 5.49
CA LEU A 635 12.29 18.80 6.65
C LEU A 635 13.55 19.53 7.10
N LEU A 636 14.64 18.79 7.35
CA LEU A 636 15.90 19.40 7.77
C LEU A 636 16.53 20.24 6.63
N GLY A 637 16.14 20.03 5.37
CA GLY A 637 16.59 20.80 4.21
C GLY A 637 15.80 22.08 3.92
N ILE A 638 14.70 22.33 4.63
CA ILE A 638 13.83 23.51 4.39
C ILE A 638 14.53 24.81 4.75
N TYR A 639 15.23 24.83 5.89
CA TYR A 639 16.03 25.99 6.28
C TYR A 639 17.40 25.92 5.59
N THR A 640 17.82 27.02 4.96
CA THR A 640 19.21 27.16 4.53
C THR A 640 20.08 27.61 5.70
N ASP A 641 21.37 27.26 5.68
CA ASP A 641 22.32 27.71 6.70
C ASP A 641 22.37 29.25 6.78
N ASP A 642 22.19 29.94 5.65
CA ASP A 642 22.18 31.40 5.57
C ASP A 642 20.92 32.03 6.20
N ASP A 643 19.75 31.39 6.05
CA ASP A 643 18.48 31.87 6.63
C ASP A 643 18.51 31.86 8.17
N LEU A 644 19.16 30.86 8.76
CA LEU A 644 19.24 30.68 10.21
C LEU A 644 20.38 31.51 10.83
N GLN A 645 21.52 31.63 10.14
CA GLN A 645 22.65 32.46 10.62
C GLN A 645 22.34 33.97 10.59
N ALA A 646 21.39 34.40 9.75
CA ALA A 646 20.89 35.77 9.74
C ALA A 646 20.05 36.12 10.98
N GLN A 647 19.56 35.13 11.73
CA GLN A 647 18.97 35.32 13.06
C GLN A 647 20.06 35.60 14.10
N GLN A 648 20.80 36.69 13.91
CA GLN A 648 21.60 37.23 15.01
C GLN A 648 20.66 37.62 16.14
N PRO A 649 20.92 37.19 17.39
CA PRO A 649 20.15 37.68 18.52
C PRO A 649 20.26 39.21 18.55
N PHE A 650 19.10 39.88 18.60
CA PHE A 650 19.00 41.30 18.89
C PHE A 650 19.70 41.58 20.23
N HIS A 651 21.00 41.84 20.19
CA HIS A 651 21.71 42.37 21.34
C HIS A 651 21.29 43.83 21.51
N LEU A 652 20.23 44.04 22.30
CA LEU A 652 20.03 45.21 23.16
C LEU A 652 20.35 46.59 22.53
N LEU A 653 19.89 46.85 21.30
CA LEU A 653 19.90 48.22 20.77
C LEU A 653 18.76 49.03 21.42
N SER A 654 19.11 49.78 22.46
CA SER A 654 18.16 50.63 23.20
C SER A 654 17.59 51.80 22.36
N ARG A 655 18.20 52.12 21.20
CA ARG A 655 17.73 53.16 20.26
C ARG A 655 18.09 52.79 18.81
N ILE A 656 17.11 52.89 17.91
CA ILE A 656 17.27 52.70 16.46
C ILE A 656 16.93 54.02 15.77
N ALA A 657 17.77 54.49 14.84
CA ALA A 657 17.47 55.67 14.04
C ALA A 657 16.34 55.35 13.04
N LYS A 658 15.39 56.27 12.85
CA LYS A 658 14.21 56.05 12.00
C LYS A 658 14.57 55.68 10.55
N ASP A 659 15.66 56.24 10.05
CA ASP A 659 16.14 56.03 8.68
C ASP A 659 16.81 54.66 8.49
N SER A 660 17.33 54.06 9.56
CA SER A 660 17.93 52.71 9.56
C SER A 660 16.92 51.58 9.79
N LEU A 661 15.69 51.92 10.21
CA LEU A 661 14.63 50.94 10.51
C LEU A 661 14.37 49.94 9.36
N PRO A 662 14.36 50.32 8.07
CA PRO A 662 14.14 49.38 6.97
C PRO A 662 15.25 48.32 6.86
N GLU A 663 16.50 48.71 7.10
CA GLU A 663 17.66 47.79 7.11
C GLU A 663 17.61 46.84 8.30
N PHE A 664 17.05 47.28 9.44
CA PHE A 664 16.84 46.44 10.63
C PHE A 664 15.64 45.49 10.52
N MET A 665 14.64 45.81 9.70
CA MET A 665 13.43 44.98 9.59
C MET A 665 13.67 43.68 8.81
N GLN A 666 14.65 43.64 7.91
CA GLN A 666 15.03 42.45 7.14
C GLN A 666 13.81 41.70 6.55
N LEU A 667 12.86 42.45 5.97
CA LEU A 667 11.55 41.94 5.56
C LEU A 667 11.64 40.72 4.62
N ASP A 668 12.61 40.71 3.70
CA ASP A 668 12.82 39.58 2.79
C ASP A 668 13.25 38.30 3.52
N GLN A 669 14.11 38.42 4.54
CA GLN A 669 14.53 37.28 5.37
C GLN A 669 13.37 36.79 6.24
N GLN A 670 12.60 37.71 6.84
CA GLN A 670 11.40 37.35 7.59
C GLN A 670 10.37 36.62 6.71
N LEU A 671 10.20 37.06 5.46
CA LEU A 671 9.33 36.38 4.49
C LEU A 671 9.84 34.98 4.13
N ASN A 672 11.15 34.80 3.97
CA ASN A 672 11.75 33.48 3.72
C ASN A 672 11.54 32.53 4.91
N LEU A 673 11.78 33.00 6.13
CA LEU A 673 11.52 32.24 7.35
C LEU A 673 10.02 31.90 7.51
N ALA A 674 9.12 32.84 7.21
CA ALA A 674 7.68 32.58 7.24
C ALA A 674 7.26 31.53 6.20
N ARG A 675 7.83 31.58 4.98
CA ARG A 675 7.61 30.54 3.97
C ARG A 675 8.13 29.19 4.42
N ALA A 676 9.32 29.13 5.02
CA ALA A 676 9.90 27.91 5.58
C ALA A 676 9.01 27.32 6.69
N ALA A 677 8.58 28.15 7.64
CA ALA A 677 7.67 27.75 8.71
C ALA A 677 6.33 27.23 8.17
N ASN A 678 5.76 27.87 7.14
CA ASN A 678 4.54 27.39 6.48
C ASN A 678 4.74 26.00 5.85
N LYS A 679 5.87 25.77 5.16
CA LYS A 679 6.18 24.44 4.60
C LYS A 679 6.26 23.36 5.69
N ILE A 680 6.93 23.65 6.81
CA ILE A 680 7.04 22.73 7.95
C ILE A 680 5.67 22.47 8.56
N SER A 681 4.84 23.51 8.72
CA SER A 681 3.48 23.38 9.25
C SER A 681 2.60 22.49 8.38
N ILE A 682 2.68 22.61 7.05
CA ILE A 682 1.93 21.75 6.11
C ILE A 682 2.36 20.28 6.25
N ILE A 683 3.68 20.04 6.36
CA ILE A 683 4.20 18.68 6.55
C ILE A 683 3.75 18.13 7.91
N SER A 684 3.81 18.95 8.97
CA SER A 684 3.34 18.62 10.32
C SER A 684 1.87 18.20 10.30
N GLU A 685 1.02 19.00 9.66
CA GLU A 685 -0.41 18.72 9.50
C GLU A 685 -0.63 17.41 8.74
N GLY A 686 0.08 17.18 7.64
CA GLY A 686 -0.03 15.93 6.87
C GLY A 686 0.37 14.70 7.68
N VAL A 687 1.44 14.78 8.48
CA VAL A 687 1.86 13.69 9.39
C VAL A 687 0.82 13.46 10.49
N LEU A 688 0.22 14.51 11.04
CA LEU A 688 -0.85 14.40 12.04
C LEU A 688 -2.12 13.78 11.47
N VAL A 689 -2.55 14.19 10.26
CA VAL A 689 -3.70 13.61 9.58
C VAL A 689 -3.46 12.13 9.27
N MET A 690 -2.26 11.77 8.79
CA MET A 690 -1.87 10.36 8.61
C MET A 690 -1.96 9.56 9.91
N SER A 691 -1.37 10.07 11.00
CA SER A 691 -1.38 9.41 12.31
C SER A 691 -2.81 9.17 12.82
N ARG A 692 -3.68 10.18 12.71
CA ARG A 692 -5.10 10.06 13.07
C ARG A 692 -5.81 8.97 12.27
N ASN A 693 -5.58 8.93 10.95
CA ASN A 693 -6.29 8.01 10.05
C ASN A 693 -5.74 6.58 10.08
N PHE A 694 -4.48 6.37 10.47
CA PHE A 694 -3.90 5.03 10.63
C PHE A 694 -4.14 4.42 12.01
N ARG A 695 -4.68 5.20 12.96
CA ARG A 695 -4.96 4.73 14.31
C ARG A 695 -5.89 3.53 14.30
N GLY A 696 -5.41 2.40 14.82
CA GLY A 696 -6.16 1.13 14.85
C GLY A 696 -6.03 0.26 13.61
N LEU A 697 -5.46 0.78 12.51
CA LEU A 697 -5.09 0.00 11.32
C LEU A 697 -3.67 -0.55 11.43
N ILE A 698 -2.75 0.24 12.00
CA ILE A 698 -1.34 -0.11 12.17
C ILE A 698 -0.94 0.16 13.61
N SER A 699 -0.14 -0.73 14.20
CA SER A 699 0.56 -0.48 15.47
C SER A 699 1.80 0.40 15.26
N LEU A 700 1.64 1.56 14.63
CA LEU A 700 2.72 2.51 14.35
C LEU A 700 2.37 3.88 14.92
N ASP A 701 3.20 4.38 15.84
CA ASP A 701 3.17 5.79 16.23
C ASP A 701 4.07 6.59 15.28
N LEU A 702 3.45 7.30 14.34
CA LEU A 702 4.17 8.13 13.37
C LEU A 702 4.94 9.29 14.03
N LYS A 703 4.53 9.73 15.22
CA LYS A 703 5.24 10.80 15.94
C LYS A 703 6.58 10.28 16.47
N ASP A 704 6.55 9.13 17.14
CA ASP A 704 7.77 8.48 17.66
C ASP A 704 8.70 8.06 16.52
N TRP A 705 8.13 7.56 15.42
CA TRP A 705 8.88 7.25 14.21
C TRP A 705 9.56 8.50 13.62
N LEU A 706 8.85 9.62 13.50
CA LEU A 706 9.41 10.87 12.99
C LEU A 706 10.54 11.38 13.89
N GLU A 707 10.36 11.32 15.21
CA GLU A 707 11.41 11.67 16.19
C GLU A 707 12.69 10.84 15.96
N GLY A 708 12.54 9.53 15.79
CA GLY A 708 13.64 8.62 15.50
C GLY A 708 14.36 8.95 14.19
N GLN A 709 13.62 9.29 13.13
CA GLN A 709 14.20 9.60 11.83
C GLN A 709 14.85 11.00 11.78
N VAL A 710 14.26 12.01 12.42
CA VAL A 710 14.89 13.34 12.59
C VAL A 710 16.22 13.20 13.33
N ARG A 711 16.27 12.40 14.41
CA ARG A 711 17.51 12.09 15.15
C ARG A 711 18.56 11.43 14.26
N LYS A 712 18.17 10.44 13.44
CA LYS A 712 19.06 9.73 12.50
C LYS A 712 19.64 10.66 11.44
N GLU A 713 18.81 11.48 10.81
CA GLU A 713 19.23 12.40 9.76
C GLU A 713 20.08 13.56 10.32
N LEU A 714 19.74 14.09 11.49
CA LEU A 714 20.56 15.08 12.20
C LEU A 714 21.95 14.54 12.51
N SER A 715 22.06 13.31 13.03
CA SER A 715 23.35 12.64 13.28
C SER A 715 24.20 12.57 12.02
N LYS A 716 23.59 12.15 10.90
CA LYS A 716 24.26 12.02 9.60
C LYS A 716 24.77 13.38 9.10
N ARG A 717 23.98 14.45 9.21
CA ARG A 717 24.37 15.81 8.82
C ARG A 717 25.52 16.34 9.65
N LEU A 718 25.45 16.20 10.98
CA LEU A 718 26.52 16.59 11.90
C LEU A 718 27.81 15.83 11.61
N GLU A 719 27.75 14.51 11.46
CA GLU A 719 28.91 13.69 11.12
C GLU A 719 29.54 14.09 9.78
N ASN A 720 28.72 14.35 8.76
CA ASN A 720 29.21 14.77 7.44
C ASN A 720 29.87 16.15 7.51
N LYS A 721 29.28 17.11 8.22
CA LYS A 721 29.91 18.43 8.41
C LYS A 721 31.21 18.34 9.20
N MET A 722 31.24 17.55 10.28
CA MET A 722 32.47 17.32 11.04
C MET A 722 33.55 16.61 10.21
N LYS A 723 33.19 15.65 9.36
CA LYS A 723 34.14 15.03 8.42
C LYS A 723 34.66 16.01 7.37
N SER A 724 33.83 16.97 6.94
CA SER A 724 34.25 18.02 6.00
C SER A 724 35.23 19.03 6.62
N PHE A 725 35.37 19.06 7.95
CA PHE A 725 36.44 19.76 8.64
C PHE A 725 37.76 19.00 8.43
N PHE A 726 38.30 19.11 7.21
CA PHE A 726 39.62 18.62 6.86
C PHE A 726 40.55 19.82 6.70
N LEU A 727 41.51 19.93 7.62
CA LEU A 727 42.58 20.92 7.52
C LEU A 727 43.82 20.22 6.97
N LEU A 728 44.59 20.92 6.13
CA LEU A 728 45.94 20.49 5.81
C LEU A 728 46.75 20.34 7.12
N PRO A 729 47.76 19.46 7.17
CA PRO A 729 48.48 19.18 8.42
C PRO A 729 49.07 20.45 9.07
N ASN A 730 49.45 21.44 8.26
CA ASN A 730 50.07 22.68 8.71
C ASN A 730 49.22 23.87 8.25
N VAL A 731 48.41 24.44 9.16
CA VAL A 731 47.56 25.59 8.87
C VAL A 731 47.78 26.67 9.93
N GLY A 732 47.87 27.94 9.51
CA GLY A 732 48.04 29.07 10.43
C GLY A 732 46.79 29.35 11.27
N TYR A 733 46.97 30.05 12.40
CA TYR A 733 45.91 30.40 13.35
C TYR A 733 44.66 31.01 12.66
N ASP A 734 44.84 31.98 11.76
CA ASP A 734 43.74 32.68 11.12
C ASP A 734 42.80 31.74 10.34
N ILE A 735 43.37 30.75 9.65
CA ILE A 735 42.61 29.79 8.86
C ILE A 735 41.91 28.78 9.79
N LEU A 736 42.56 28.35 10.88
CA LEU A 736 41.92 27.50 11.89
C LEU A 736 40.74 28.22 12.54
N GLU A 737 40.91 29.48 12.93
CA GLU A 737 39.88 30.30 13.55
C GLU A 737 38.68 30.52 12.63
N VAL A 738 38.91 30.87 11.35
CA VAL A 738 37.82 31.02 10.37
C VAL A 738 37.04 29.71 10.23
N ASN A 739 37.72 28.57 10.07
CA ASN A 739 37.05 27.28 9.92
C ASN A 739 36.26 26.88 11.18
N LEU A 740 36.80 27.14 12.38
CA LEU A 740 36.10 26.88 13.64
C LEU A 740 34.87 27.78 13.80
N ARG A 741 34.96 29.06 13.41
CA ARG A 741 33.81 29.97 13.41
C ARG A 741 32.73 29.50 12.44
N THR A 742 33.10 29.07 11.24
CA THR A 742 32.14 28.50 10.27
C THR A 742 31.47 27.22 10.80
N LEU A 743 32.23 26.35 11.45
CA LEU A 743 31.68 25.14 12.07
C LEU A 743 30.75 25.47 13.24
N SER A 744 31.14 26.42 14.10
CA SER A 744 30.31 26.89 15.22
C SER A 744 29.00 27.50 14.72
N ALA A 745 29.06 28.34 13.68
CA ALA A 745 27.87 28.95 13.08
C ALA A 745 26.92 27.89 12.51
N TYR A 746 27.45 26.83 11.89
CA TYR A 746 26.66 25.70 11.45
C TYR A 746 26.03 24.91 12.61
N ILE A 747 26.80 24.60 13.66
CA ILE A 747 26.28 23.85 14.82
C ILE A 747 25.14 24.64 15.50
N LEU A 748 25.32 25.96 15.65
CA LEU A 748 24.27 26.84 16.20
C LEU A 748 23.05 26.94 15.29
N SER A 749 23.21 26.95 13.96
CA SER A 749 22.07 26.94 13.04
C SER A 749 21.24 25.66 13.19
N GLN A 750 21.90 24.50 13.38
CA GLN A 750 21.17 23.25 13.62
C GLN A 750 20.41 23.26 14.94
N LEU A 751 20.94 23.88 16.00
CA LEU A 751 20.20 24.06 17.27
C LEU A 751 18.93 24.91 17.06
N GLN A 752 19.06 26.08 16.42
CA GLN A 752 17.93 26.97 16.13
C GLN A 752 16.85 26.29 15.26
N MET A 753 17.28 25.46 14.31
CA MET A 753 16.37 24.62 13.52
C MET A 753 15.57 23.67 14.41
N MET A 754 16.23 22.99 15.36
CA MET A 754 15.58 22.05 16.27
C MET A 754 14.63 22.76 17.25
N GLU A 755 14.98 23.97 17.72
CA GLU A 755 14.09 24.83 18.50
C GLU A 755 12.82 25.14 17.71
N SER A 756 12.96 25.54 16.44
CA SER A 756 11.82 25.82 15.56
C SER A 756 10.94 24.59 15.32
N PHE A 757 11.55 23.40 15.18
CA PHE A 757 10.82 22.14 15.05
C PHE A 757 10.06 21.76 16.31
N GLN A 758 10.53 22.15 17.49
CA GLN A 758 9.83 21.90 18.74
C GLN A 758 8.45 22.57 18.75
N ASP A 759 8.38 23.79 18.23
CA ASP A 759 7.14 24.56 18.18
C ASP A 759 6.22 24.09 17.03
N LEU A 760 6.78 23.75 15.86
CA LEU A 760 6.00 23.45 14.65
C LEU A 760 5.62 21.97 14.46
N LEU A 761 6.48 21.03 14.90
CA LEU A 761 6.28 19.58 14.75
C LEU A 761 5.84 18.90 16.05
N HIS A 762 5.81 19.63 17.17
CA HIS A 762 5.51 19.11 18.51
C HIS A 762 6.39 17.91 18.93
N ILE A 763 7.64 17.88 18.45
CA ILE A 763 8.70 16.93 18.86
C ILE A 763 9.65 17.58 19.86
N PRO A 764 10.34 16.84 20.73
CA PRO A 764 11.24 17.42 21.73
C PRO A 764 12.58 17.87 21.10
N GLY A 765 12.57 18.91 20.28
CA GLY A 765 13.70 19.38 19.47
C GLY A 765 14.99 19.61 20.25
N ASN A 766 14.94 20.33 21.37
CA ASN A 766 16.13 20.62 22.19
C ASN A 766 16.77 19.35 22.74
N ARG A 767 15.95 18.42 23.20
CA ARG A 767 16.41 17.13 23.72
C ARG A 767 17.05 16.29 22.60
N ILE A 768 16.42 16.25 21.42
CA ILE A 768 16.96 15.54 20.24
C ILE A 768 18.34 16.11 19.88
N TRP A 769 18.48 17.44 19.87
CA TRP A 769 19.74 18.11 19.60
C TRP A 769 20.83 17.71 20.60
N GLU A 770 20.58 17.88 21.89
CA GLU A 770 21.55 17.60 22.96
C GLU A 770 22.01 16.13 22.93
N GLU A 771 21.06 15.18 22.88
CA GLU A 771 21.35 13.74 22.83
C GLU A 771 22.16 13.37 21.57
N THR A 772 21.78 13.92 20.41
CA THR A 772 22.43 13.59 19.13
C THR A 772 23.83 14.17 19.06
N PHE A 773 24.00 15.45 19.40
CA PHE A 773 25.29 16.12 19.36
C PHE A 773 26.27 15.46 20.34
N ALA A 774 25.85 15.20 21.59
CA ALA A 774 26.68 14.50 22.57
C ALA A 774 27.09 13.09 22.09
N LYS A 775 26.17 12.36 21.46
CA LYS A 775 26.45 11.03 20.90
C LYS A 775 27.50 11.09 19.78
N VAL A 776 27.37 12.03 18.84
CA VAL A 776 28.35 12.20 17.74
C VAL A 776 29.73 12.55 18.30
N LEU A 777 29.81 13.48 19.25
CA LEU A 777 31.07 13.85 19.90
C LEU A 777 31.72 12.68 20.64
N LYS A 778 30.92 11.90 21.39
CA LYS A 778 31.38 10.70 22.09
C LYS A 778 31.95 9.66 21.12
N GLN A 779 31.28 9.41 20.00
CA GLN A 779 31.77 8.48 18.97
C GLN A 779 33.09 8.95 18.34
N CYS A 780 33.26 10.26 18.13
CA CYS A 780 34.54 10.81 17.69
C CYS A 780 35.65 10.56 18.71
N ALA A 781 35.39 10.84 20.00
CA ALA A 781 36.34 10.60 21.08
C ALA A 781 36.74 9.12 21.19
N GLU A 782 35.77 8.20 21.14
CA GLU A 782 36.01 6.75 21.23
C GLU A 782 36.88 6.24 20.06
N LYS A 783 36.64 6.73 18.83
CA LYS A 783 37.43 6.38 17.65
C LYS A 783 38.88 6.85 17.79
N GLU A 784 39.10 8.09 18.23
CA GLU A 784 40.46 8.60 18.44
C GLU A 784 41.17 7.87 19.58
N HIS A 785 40.46 7.59 20.68
CA HIS A 785 41.01 6.85 21.79
C HIS A 785 41.44 5.44 21.37
N ALA A 786 40.59 4.71 20.65
CA ALA A 786 40.92 3.39 20.13
C ALA A 786 42.13 3.42 19.18
N ALA A 787 42.23 4.43 18.31
CA ALA A 787 43.36 4.60 17.41
C ALA A 787 44.66 4.89 18.20
N PHE A 788 44.59 5.74 19.22
CA PHE A 788 45.71 6.07 20.10
C PHE A 788 46.21 4.84 20.87
N ILE A 789 45.30 4.05 21.47
CA ILE A 789 45.66 2.81 22.18
C ILE A 789 46.34 1.82 21.24
N LYS A 790 45.85 1.67 20.01
CA LYS A 790 46.47 0.81 18.99
C LYS A 790 47.89 1.26 18.63
N ARG A 791 48.14 2.57 18.50
CA ARG A 791 49.50 3.13 18.27
C ARG A 791 50.43 2.86 19.45
N LYS A 792 49.92 3.03 20.68
CA LYS A 792 50.67 2.78 21.92
C LYS A 792 51.10 1.32 22.10
N GLN A 793 50.32 0.36 21.59
CA GLN A 793 50.64 -1.06 21.64
C GLN A 793 51.69 -1.50 20.59
N GLY A 794 52.00 -0.64 19.60
CA GLY A 794 53.11 -0.86 18.68
C GLY A 794 54.46 -0.72 19.39
N SER A 795 55.29 -1.77 19.36
CA SER A 795 56.59 -1.80 20.04
C SER A 795 57.57 -0.78 19.43
N ILE A 796 57.93 0.22 20.24
CA ILE A 796 58.91 1.31 20.00
C ILE A 796 58.38 2.43 19.09
N VAL A 797 57.52 3.29 19.65
CA VAL A 797 57.07 4.55 19.04
C VAL A 797 57.60 5.71 19.89
N SER A 798 58.32 6.65 19.29
CA SER A 798 58.78 7.88 19.98
C SER A 798 57.60 8.76 20.42
N VAL A 799 57.75 9.59 21.46
CA VAL A 799 56.68 10.50 21.93
C VAL A 799 56.16 11.40 20.80
N THR A 800 57.05 11.83 19.90
CA THR A 800 56.72 12.59 18.70
C THR A 800 55.86 11.82 17.70
N GLN A 801 56.10 10.52 17.50
CA GLN A 801 55.26 9.66 16.67
C GLN A 801 53.95 9.26 17.36
N LEU A 802 53.93 9.22 18.69
CA LEU A 802 52.72 8.93 19.48
C LEU A 802 51.72 10.09 19.43
N ASN A 803 52.23 11.32 19.35
CA ASN A 803 51.48 12.58 19.23
C ASN A 803 51.25 13.02 17.77
N ASP A 804 51.58 12.17 16.79
CA ASP A 804 51.30 12.46 15.38
C ASP A 804 49.84 12.11 15.03
N PHE A 805 49.01 13.14 14.97
CA PHE A 805 47.60 13.09 14.59
C PHE A 805 47.35 13.56 13.15
N SER A 806 48.39 13.69 12.32
CA SER A 806 48.27 14.16 10.92
C SER A 806 47.34 13.33 10.03
N LYS A 807 47.08 12.07 10.42
CA LYS A 807 46.17 11.12 9.75
C LYS A 807 44.99 10.70 10.62
N ALA A 808 44.52 11.59 11.49
CA ALA A 808 43.39 11.29 12.37
C ALA A 808 42.11 10.99 11.57
N PRO A 809 41.32 9.97 11.99
CA PRO A 809 40.07 9.63 11.31
C PRO A 809 38.91 10.59 11.61
N THR A 810 39.02 11.46 12.63
CA THR A 810 37.91 12.35 13.05
C THR A 810 38.33 13.80 13.24
N PHE A 811 37.32 14.68 13.34
CA PHE A 811 37.47 16.09 13.70
C PHE A 811 38.31 16.32 14.96
N TYR A 812 38.13 15.50 16.01
CA TYR A 812 38.86 15.65 17.27
C TYR A 812 40.36 15.46 17.09
N GLY A 813 40.78 14.43 16.35
CA GLY A 813 42.21 14.22 16.13
C GLY A 813 42.82 15.29 15.23
N HIS A 814 42.10 15.78 14.21
CA HIS A 814 42.57 16.92 13.41
C HIS A 814 42.71 18.20 14.23
N LEU A 815 41.72 18.52 15.06
CA LEU A 815 41.78 19.69 15.94
C LEU A 815 42.93 19.57 16.94
N LEU A 816 43.10 18.39 17.55
CA LEU A 816 44.19 18.11 18.47
C LEU A 816 45.56 18.24 17.79
N HIS A 817 45.70 17.76 16.55
CA HIS A 817 46.93 17.92 15.77
C HIS A 817 47.30 19.39 15.58
N GLN A 818 46.34 20.22 15.17
CA GLN A 818 46.56 21.64 14.95
C GLN A 818 46.90 22.37 16.25
N LEU A 819 46.18 22.07 17.34
CA LEU A 819 46.46 22.66 18.64
C LEU A 819 47.89 22.32 19.10
N LEU A 820 48.29 21.04 19.03
CA LEU A 820 49.65 20.62 19.41
C LEU A 820 50.74 21.29 18.58
N HIS A 821 50.49 21.53 17.29
CA HIS A 821 51.43 22.24 16.41
C HIS A 821 51.50 23.74 16.75
N LEU A 822 50.35 24.40 16.93
CA LEU A 822 50.31 25.84 17.25
C LEU A 822 50.86 26.14 18.65
N THR A 823 50.72 25.21 19.59
CA THR A 823 51.27 25.32 20.95
C THR A 823 52.64 24.65 21.10
N ASP A 824 53.33 24.34 19.99
CA ASP A 824 54.69 23.80 20.06
C ASP A 824 55.59 24.86 20.72
N PRO A 825 56.29 24.55 21.83
CA PRO A 825 57.19 25.49 22.50
C PRO A 825 58.33 26.00 21.62
N SER A 826 58.61 25.34 20.49
CA SER A 826 59.57 25.82 19.49
C SER A 826 59.04 26.98 18.65
N GLN A 827 57.71 27.18 18.61
CA GLN A 827 57.04 28.20 17.78
C GLN A 827 56.12 29.15 18.56
N SER A 828 55.80 28.84 19.83
CA SER A 828 54.83 29.59 20.66
C SER A 828 55.28 29.71 22.12
N MET A 829 54.63 30.58 22.91
CA MET A 829 54.95 30.81 24.31
C MET A 829 53.67 31.07 25.11
N PHE A 830 53.42 30.23 26.12
CA PHE A 830 52.32 30.46 27.05
C PHE A 830 52.51 31.72 27.91
N ILE A 831 51.50 32.58 27.88
CA ILE A 831 51.43 33.84 28.63
C ILE A 831 50.41 33.66 29.77
N GLU A 832 50.91 33.39 30.97
CA GLU A 832 50.11 33.12 32.17
C GLU A 832 49.05 34.21 32.48
N PRO A 833 49.34 35.53 32.39
CA PRO A 833 48.33 36.58 32.59
C PRO A 833 47.17 36.54 31.60
N MET A 834 47.39 35.99 30.39
CA MET A 834 46.37 35.85 29.36
C MET A 834 45.70 34.48 29.40
N SER A 835 46.21 33.55 30.20
CA SER A 835 45.75 32.15 30.25
C SER A 835 45.71 31.50 28.86
N GLY A 836 46.71 31.81 28.01
CA GLY A 836 46.75 31.38 26.60
C GLY A 836 48.18 31.13 26.10
N TRP A 837 48.29 30.31 25.03
CA TRP A 837 49.53 29.95 24.33
C TRP A 837 49.98 30.95 23.27
#